data_AF-A0A1Y0FXL7-F1
#
_entry.id   AF-A0A1Y0FXL7-F1
#
_cell.length_a   1.000
_cell.length_b   1.000
_cell.length_c   1.000
_cell.angle_alpha   90.00
_cell.angle_beta   90.00
_cell.angle_gamma   90.00
#
_symmetry.space_group_name_H-M   'P 1'
#
loop_
_entity.id
_entity.type
_entity.pdbx_description
1 polymer ?
#
loop_
_entity_poly.entity_id
_entity_poly.type
_entity_poly.pdbx_seq_one_letter_code
_entity_poly.pdbx_strand_id
1 'polypeptide(L)'
;MQSVPYLCSILGVSLILSACGGGSGGDDNQGGQGNSSRSSASVIAQSSSLASSAPSSTPASSMNSSTGNNSSVMSSPSSSGAVIPSSSSSSHVVSSSLSSSLAGQSSSRASSLSSTASSAASSVNSFSSSSAPTGVNIVPLFDQETQLEPVIQFDRGDALVTRFSDRARDRHAKENHFQLHDHYLAFYWEDRTASIEIIDYVAKGGNSIRMNVTTLSKLDDLQAENRWWYIGGNTLAEFCGNGVMNVIDTTHYWKEEGFNCREGRPIQMGDRLEFEISQFLDKNALPRGRDHYYGSTFLYVVGKGLVPWDVTDMAPFVQGKLYQRDSIELPPSAMLGGIHSLNRQVSAEPDDHFMQMAYGMGYDNAQPFMLGRRLAHTEFTDGHHDESPENGIFDEMIGKAGPHFINASCVNCHNRNGRAPVAPLGEPLTKWVFKVADAEGNADPALGHVLQPQHVDGAAAGEGKVSISAFTEADGLRKPEFTFERGAPARFSARIAPQLVGMGLLEAIPESAILALADENDTNGDGISGRAQKVIDPETGDLRLGRFGYKATTASVRHQVALALNTDMGVMTSVLPTPDCGSEQAGCGNSGSELSEEHLSNLVKYIQLLGVRSQRDYNDAQVIRGKSLFTSIGCAACHTETFTTSAYAPLAEMRNQVIHPYTDLLLHDMGPGLADDISEGEASGSEWRTPPLWGIGLSPCVTGGVAGPRGGSADGVDGGEYCTPHASYLHDGRARTLDEAILWHGGEGQASATAYENLSDTDEDALIKFLESL
;
A
#
# COMPACT_ATOMS: atom_id res chain seq x y z
N MET A 1 -10.55 -48.50 34.63
CA MET A 1 -9.58 -49.26 35.46
C MET A 1 -8.29 -49.39 34.68
N GLN A 2 -7.15 -49.44 35.38
CA GLN A 2 -5.81 -49.97 34.98
C GLN A 2 -5.47 -49.99 33.46
N SER A 3 -4.56 -49.17 32.90
CA SER A 3 -3.14 -48.86 33.22
C SER A 3 -2.09 -49.87 32.69
N VAL A 4 -1.48 -49.57 31.53
CA VAL A 4 -0.03 -49.81 31.19
C VAL A 4 0.35 -51.33 31.01
N PRO A 5 1.52 -51.81 30.47
CA PRO A 5 2.70 -51.20 29.77
C PRO A 5 3.15 -51.82 28.39
N TYR A 6 4.12 -51.15 27.75
CA TYR A 6 5.34 -51.59 26.98
C TYR A 6 5.41 -52.73 25.91
N LEU A 7 6.44 -52.55 25.05
CA LEU A 7 7.21 -53.45 24.14
C LEU A 7 6.74 -53.50 22.66
N CYS A 8 7.53 -53.22 21.59
CA CYS A 8 8.95 -52.89 21.28
C CYS A 8 9.77 -53.99 20.56
N SER A 9 10.41 -53.61 19.43
CA SER A 9 11.45 -54.34 18.65
C SER A 9 10.97 -55.58 17.84
N ILE A 10 11.73 -56.18 16.89
CA ILE A 10 13.16 -56.12 16.55
C ILE A 10 13.46 -56.38 15.04
N LEU A 11 14.63 -55.89 14.56
CA LEU A 11 15.54 -56.30 13.43
C LEU A 11 15.45 -55.51 12.11
N GLY A 12 16.53 -55.11 11.41
CA GLY A 12 18.00 -55.22 11.61
C GLY A 12 18.78 -54.85 10.31
N VAL A 13 20.13 -54.81 10.19
CA VAL A 13 21.25 -54.90 11.17
C VAL A 13 22.64 -54.53 10.54
N SER A 14 23.40 -53.58 11.13
CA SER A 14 24.91 -53.52 11.26
C SER A 14 25.85 -53.46 10.02
N LEU A 15 27.17 -53.12 10.08
CA LEU A 15 28.17 -52.68 11.11
C LEU A 15 29.27 -51.79 10.40
N ILE A 16 30.16 -50.99 11.04
CA ILE A 16 31.50 -51.34 11.61
C ILE A 16 32.14 -50.10 12.34
N LEU A 17 32.73 -50.35 13.54
CA LEU A 17 33.81 -49.70 14.35
C LEU A 17 34.28 -48.22 14.11
N SER A 18 34.55 -47.32 15.09
CA SER A 18 35.25 -47.36 16.43
C SER A 18 36.78 -47.08 16.38
N ALA A 19 37.45 -46.38 17.32
CA ALA A 19 37.06 -45.58 18.51
C ALA A 19 38.27 -44.80 19.14
N CYS A 20 38.03 -44.13 20.29
CA CYS A 20 38.97 -43.73 21.37
C CYS A 20 39.72 -42.37 21.32
N GLY A 21 40.07 -41.85 22.52
CA GLY A 21 40.94 -40.70 22.76
C GLY A 21 41.32 -40.50 24.25
N GLY A 22 42.44 -39.79 24.52
CA GLY A 22 42.89 -39.33 25.85
C GLY A 22 44.16 -40.01 26.42
N GLY A 23 45.18 -39.23 26.83
CA GLY A 23 46.37 -39.75 27.56
C GLY A 23 47.69 -38.94 27.57
N SER A 24 47.76 -37.88 28.38
CA SER A 24 48.93 -37.34 29.16
C SER A 24 50.43 -37.53 28.75
N GLY A 25 51.24 -36.45 28.88
CA GLY A 25 52.52 -36.51 29.62
C GLY A 25 53.76 -35.70 29.13
N GLY A 26 54.20 -34.68 29.91
CA GLY A 26 55.54 -34.06 29.91
C GLY A 26 55.87 -33.05 28.77
N ASP A 27 56.76 -32.05 28.94
CA ASP A 27 57.41 -31.54 30.17
C ASP A 27 58.02 -30.12 29.96
N ASP A 28 58.45 -29.50 31.06
CA ASP A 28 59.49 -28.43 31.19
C ASP A 28 59.24 -26.89 30.99
N ASN A 29 59.73 -26.14 32.00
CA ASN A 29 60.27 -24.75 32.07
C ASN A 29 59.46 -23.41 31.96
N GLN A 30 59.39 -22.70 33.12
CA GLN A 30 59.62 -21.23 33.39
C GLN A 30 58.77 -20.14 32.67
N GLY A 31 58.53 -18.94 33.24
CA GLY A 31 58.83 -18.39 34.57
C GLY A 31 58.77 -16.83 34.62
N GLY A 32 58.36 -16.23 35.75
CA GLY A 32 58.22 -14.76 35.97
C GLY A 32 56.74 -14.28 35.91
N GLN A 33 56.17 -13.45 36.78
CA GLN A 33 56.57 -12.22 37.55
C GLN A 33 56.45 -10.89 36.78
N GLY A 34 55.78 -9.90 37.40
CA GLY A 34 55.44 -8.57 36.86
C GLY A 34 53.92 -8.32 36.96
N ASN A 35 53.34 -7.67 37.98
CA ASN A 35 53.66 -6.37 38.62
C ASN A 35 53.62 -5.22 37.59
N SER A 36 52.90 -4.09 37.75
CA SER A 36 51.82 -3.69 38.68
C SER A 36 51.45 -2.21 38.43
N SER A 37 50.16 -1.86 38.37
CA SER A 37 49.64 -0.48 38.61
C SER A 37 50.07 0.61 37.57
N ARG A 38 49.57 1.87 37.57
CA ARG A 38 48.88 2.67 38.61
C ARG A 38 48.09 3.86 38.00
N SER A 39 46.92 4.19 38.58
CA SER A 39 46.35 5.54 38.90
C SER A 39 46.36 6.69 37.84
N SER A 40 45.37 7.59 37.73
CA SER A 40 44.29 8.10 38.63
C SER A 40 43.06 8.51 37.76
N ALA A 41 41.77 8.53 38.15
CA ALA A 41 41.05 9.11 39.30
C ALA A 41 41.11 10.67 39.35
N SER A 42 40.03 11.46 39.56
CA SER A 42 38.56 11.22 39.61
C SER A 42 37.82 12.48 39.02
N VAL A 43 36.63 13.05 39.36
CA VAL A 43 35.72 13.11 40.53
C VAL A 43 34.26 13.44 40.09
N ILE A 44 33.27 12.61 40.48
CA ILE A 44 31.96 12.89 41.19
C ILE A 44 31.33 14.32 41.04
N ALA A 45 30.03 14.55 40.78
CA ALA A 45 28.82 14.16 41.53
C ALA A 45 27.50 14.17 40.69
N GLN A 46 26.52 13.27 40.90
CA GLN A 46 25.25 13.40 41.69
C GLN A 46 24.19 14.40 41.13
N SER A 47 22.86 14.23 41.23
CA SER A 47 21.97 13.25 41.92
C SER A 47 20.70 12.98 41.05
N SER A 48 19.65 12.22 41.41
CA SER A 48 19.22 11.50 42.64
C SER A 48 18.21 10.40 42.27
N SER A 49 18.06 9.38 43.12
CA SER A 49 17.10 8.28 42.98
C SER A 49 15.86 8.44 43.87
N LEU A 50 14.84 7.59 43.67
CA LEU A 50 14.12 6.90 44.75
C LEU A 50 13.39 5.65 44.21
N ALA A 51 13.04 4.71 45.09
CA ALA A 51 12.54 3.36 44.74
C ALA A 51 11.66 2.78 45.87
N SER A 52 11.36 1.47 45.82
CA SER A 52 10.50 0.66 46.73
C SER A 52 8.98 0.77 46.46
N SER A 53 8.15 -0.27 46.62
CA SER A 53 8.42 -1.72 46.88
C SER A 53 7.17 -2.58 46.60
N ALA A 54 7.35 -3.85 46.22
CA ALA A 54 6.31 -4.88 46.27
C ALA A 54 5.98 -5.30 47.72
N PRO A 55 4.81 -5.93 47.97
CA PRO A 55 4.88 -7.37 48.26
C PRO A 55 3.72 -8.21 47.68
N SER A 56 3.87 -9.53 47.76
CA SER A 56 2.92 -10.55 47.28
C SER A 56 2.17 -11.28 48.42
N SER A 57 0.85 -11.48 48.30
CA SER A 57 0.14 -12.63 48.92
C SER A 57 -1.30 -12.79 48.44
N THR A 58 -1.72 -14.04 48.22
CA THR A 58 -3.08 -14.53 47.88
C THR A 58 -3.76 -15.16 49.12
N PRO A 59 -4.97 -15.79 49.07
CA PRO A 59 -6.24 -15.51 48.35
C PRO A 59 -7.49 -15.55 49.31
N ALA A 60 -8.71 -15.70 48.74
CA ALA A 60 -10.00 -16.06 49.41
C ALA A 60 -10.62 -14.96 50.34
N SER A 61 -11.93 -14.87 50.67
CA SER A 61 -13.22 -15.53 50.32
C SER A 61 -14.37 -14.76 51.04
N SER A 62 -15.68 -14.76 50.68
CA SER A 62 -16.50 -15.26 49.55
C SER A 62 -17.99 -14.86 49.75
N MET A 63 -18.87 -15.11 48.76
CA MET A 63 -20.35 -15.18 48.83
C MET A 63 -21.22 -13.91 48.86
N ASN A 64 -22.40 -14.05 48.23
CA ASN A 64 -23.70 -13.35 48.33
C ASN A 64 -23.75 -11.82 48.15
N SER A 65 -24.46 -11.23 47.17
CA SER A 65 -25.81 -11.48 46.58
C SER A 65 -26.97 -10.75 47.29
N SER A 66 -27.50 -9.72 46.61
CA SER A 66 -28.92 -9.32 46.63
C SER A 66 -29.17 -8.16 45.67
N THR A 67 -29.81 -8.50 44.55
CA THR A 67 -31.14 -7.98 44.17
C THR A 67 -31.71 -6.82 45.00
N GLY A 68 -31.76 -5.62 44.40
CA GLY A 68 -32.43 -4.43 44.95
C GLY A 68 -33.26 -3.71 43.90
N ASN A 69 -34.41 -4.27 43.54
CA ASN A 69 -35.31 -3.71 42.52
C ASN A 69 -36.40 -2.83 43.19
N ASN A 70 -36.51 -1.55 42.84
CA ASN A 70 -37.81 -0.89 42.87
C ASN A 70 -37.93 0.38 42.01
N SER A 71 -39.12 0.54 41.44
CA SER A 71 -39.53 1.64 40.55
C SER A 71 -40.09 2.85 41.32
N SER A 72 -40.54 3.86 40.53
CA SER A 72 -41.59 4.88 40.83
C SER A 72 -41.06 6.31 41.15
N VAL A 73 -41.67 7.44 40.74
CA VAL A 73 -42.62 7.87 39.67
C VAL A 73 -42.92 9.37 39.92
N MET A 74 -43.46 10.09 38.92
CA MET A 74 -44.25 11.36 39.00
C MET A 74 -43.61 12.78 38.98
N SER A 75 -44.10 13.55 37.99
CA SER A 75 -44.59 14.95 38.02
C SER A 75 -43.66 16.19 38.13
N SER A 76 -43.68 16.99 37.06
CA SER A 76 -43.52 18.47 37.00
C SER A 76 -44.74 19.20 37.62
N PRO A 77 -44.76 20.55 37.88
CA PRO A 77 -44.72 21.59 36.81
C PRO A 77 -44.19 23.01 37.20
N SER A 78 -44.35 24.00 36.29
CA SER A 78 -44.35 25.49 36.49
C SER A 78 -43.04 26.18 36.96
N SER A 79 -42.35 27.03 36.17
CA SER A 79 -42.59 28.46 35.81
C SER A 79 -42.12 29.49 36.89
N SER A 80 -41.75 30.75 36.61
CA SER A 80 -42.11 31.66 35.48
C SER A 80 -41.15 32.88 35.31
N GLY A 81 -41.09 33.46 34.08
CA GLY A 81 -40.90 34.91 33.77
C GLY A 81 -39.52 35.56 33.99
N ALA A 82 -39.15 36.70 33.39
CA ALA A 82 -39.70 37.57 32.31
C ALA A 82 -38.53 38.51 31.83
N VAL A 83 -38.57 39.61 31.04
CA VAL A 83 -39.56 40.62 30.54
C VAL A 83 -39.05 41.17 29.17
N ILE A 84 -39.88 41.87 28.37
CA ILE A 84 -39.53 42.59 27.11
C ILE A 84 -40.03 44.05 27.18
N PRO A 85 -39.24 45.08 26.77
CA PRO A 85 -39.61 46.00 25.66
C PRO A 85 -38.40 46.40 24.78
N SER A 86 -38.41 46.51 23.44
CA SER A 86 -39.36 46.96 22.40
C SER A 86 -39.22 48.45 21.97
N SER A 87 -39.02 48.67 20.67
CA SER A 87 -39.37 49.91 19.93
C SER A 87 -39.39 49.64 18.41
N SER A 88 -40.00 50.52 17.62
CA SER A 88 -40.26 50.28 16.18
C SER A 88 -40.28 51.59 15.37
N SER A 89 -40.01 51.50 14.07
CA SER A 89 -40.35 52.54 13.09
C SER A 89 -40.34 51.97 11.66
N SER A 90 -41.16 52.54 10.76
CA SER A 90 -41.30 52.10 9.37
C SER A 90 -41.56 53.28 8.43
N SER A 91 -41.14 53.18 7.16
CA SER A 91 -41.51 54.14 6.09
C SER A 91 -41.32 53.55 4.69
N HIS A 92 -42.17 53.95 3.73
CA HIS A 92 -42.08 53.63 2.29
C HIS A 92 -41.97 54.92 1.48
N VAL A 93 -41.20 54.94 0.38
CA VAL A 93 -41.44 55.82 -0.78
C VAL A 93 -41.05 55.13 -2.12
N VAL A 94 -42.07 54.86 -2.93
CA VAL A 94 -42.23 55.01 -4.41
C VAL A 94 -41.11 54.61 -5.41
N SER A 95 -41.57 53.98 -6.49
CA SER A 95 -40.84 53.44 -7.66
C SER A 95 -40.42 54.46 -8.73
N SER A 96 -39.63 54.00 -9.71
CA SER A 96 -39.76 54.44 -11.11
C SER A 96 -39.67 53.25 -12.07
N SER A 97 -40.24 53.37 -13.27
CA SER A 97 -40.33 52.30 -14.27
C SER A 97 -40.36 52.88 -15.68
N LEU A 98 -39.90 52.13 -16.68
CA LEU A 98 -40.27 52.32 -18.09
C LEU A 98 -40.16 51.01 -18.87
N SER A 99 -40.95 50.85 -19.94
CA SER A 99 -41.11 49.58 -20.65
C SER A 99 -41.66 49.75 -22.08
N SER A 100 -41.26 48.83 -22.98
CA SER A 100 -41.78 48.66 -24.35
C SER A 100 -41.24 47.35 -24.95
N SER A 101 -41.95 46.58 -25.79
CA SER A 101 -43.38 46.59 -26.11
C SER A 101 -43.81 45.32 -26.89
N LEU A 102 -44.83 44.63 -26.39
CA LEU A 102 -45.96 43.97 -27.10
C LEU A 102 -45.79 43.37 -28.53
N ALA A 103 -45.93 42.04 -28.65
CA ALA A 103 -46.90 41.30 -29.50
C ALA A 103 -46.53 39.79 -29.53
N GLY A 104 -47.45 38.81 -29.63
CA GLY A 104 -48.91 38.83 -29.67
C GLY A 104 -49.53 37.42 -29.62
N GLN A 105 -50.86 37.36 -29.41
CA GLN A 105 -51.73 36.16 -29.28
C GLN A 105 -51.68 35.21 -30.52
N SER A 106 -52.18 33.97 -30.55
CA SER A 106 -53.28 33.32 -29.80
C SER A 106 -53.33 31.78 -29.99
N SER A 107 -53.89 31.04 -29.01
CA SER A 107 -54.75 29.81 -29.13
C SER A 107 -54.32 28.55 -29.93
N SER A 108 -54.83 27.32 -29.68
CA SER A 108 -55.41 26.64 -28.49
C SER A 108 -55.84 25.20 -28.85
N ARG A 109 -55.80 24.24 -27.89
CA ARG A 109 -56.41 22.88 -27.94
C ARG A 109 -55.87 21.90 -29.00
N ALA A 110 -55.96 20.57 -28.86
CA ALA A 110 -56.06 19.68 -27.68
C ALA A 110 -55.88 18.20 -28.15
N SER A 111 -55.44 17.29 -27.26
CA SER A 111 -55.56 15.81 -27.33
C SER A 111 -55.16 15.08 -28.65
N SER A 112 -54.32 14.05 -28.66
CA SER A 112 -54.39 12.85 -27.82
C SER A 112 -53.06 12.03 -27.80
N LEU A 113 -53.10 10.83 -27.22
CA LEU A 113 -51.96 9.92 -26.97
C LEU A 113 -51.30 9.39 -28.27
N SER A 114 -49.98 9.17 -28.26
CA SER A 114 -49.39 7.81 -28.11
C SER A 114 -47.86 7.77 -28.24
N SER A 115 -47.21 7.06 -27.31
CA SER A 115 -45.98 6.22 -27.46
C SER A 115 -44.70 6.72 -28.16
N THR A 116 -43.57 6.16 -27.68
CA THR A 116 -42.20 6.19 -28.26
C THR A 116 -41.49 7.56 -28.32
N ALA A 117 -40.54 7.74 -27.40
CA ALA A 117 -39.41 8.65 -27.53
C ALA A 117 -38.16 7.90 -27.07
N SER A 118 -37.21 7.66 -27.98
CA SER A 118 -35.95 6.96 -27.67
C SER A 118 -34.98 7.84 -26.89
N SER A 119 -33.95 7.22 -26.32
CA SER A 119 -32.84 7.87 -25.61
C SER A 119 -32.21 9.02 -26.41
N ALA A 120 -32.34 10.24 -25.89
CA ALA A 120 -31.64 11.41 -26.41
C ALA A 120 -30.19 11.42 -25.91
N ALA A 121 -29.27 10.84 -26.69
CA ALA A 121 -27.85 10.94 -26.43
C ALA A 121 -27.40 12.41 -26.55
N SER A 122 -27.12 13.05 -25.41
CA SER A 122 -26.70 14.45 -25.36
C SER A 122 -25.23 14.60 -25.71
N SER A 123 -24.96 14.66 -27.02
CA SER A 123 -23.79 15.30 -27.65
C SER A 123 -22.52 15.39 -26.79
N VAL A 124 -21.70 14.34 -26.80
CA VAL A 124 -20.27 14.50 -26.51
C VAL A 124 -19.71 15.47 -27.56
N ASN A 125 -19.16 16.61 -27.12
CA ASN A 125 -18.50 17.52 -28.05
C ASN A 125 -17.29 16.81 -28.66
N SER A 126 -17.30 16.62 -29.97
CA SER A 126 -16.16 16.06 -30.69
C SER A 126 -15.00 17.06 -30.63
N PHE A 127 -14.06 16.82 -29.72
CA PHE A 127 -12.75 17.46 -29.74
C PHE A 127 -12.06 17.07 -31.05
N SER A 128 -12.14 17.99 -32.02
CA SER A 128 -11.32 17.93 -33.23
C SER A 128 -9.86 17.94 -32.82
N SER A 129 -9.05 17.09 -33.45
CA SER A 129 -7.64 16.91 -33.14
C SER A 129 -6.81 18.15 -33.47
N SER A 130 -6.79 19.11 -32.55
CA SER A 130 -5.80 20.18 -32.52
C SER A 130 -4.46 19.62 -32.08
N SER A 131 -3.56 19.41 -33.04
CA SER A 131 -2.20 18.91 -32.80
C SER A 131 -1.42 19.83 -31.85
N ALA A 132 -1.01 19.30 -30.70
CA ALA A 132 0.07 19.86 -29.92
C ALA A 132 1.43 19.45 -30.53
N PRO A 133 2.42 20.34 -30.62
CA PRO A 133 3.83 19.93 -30.62
C PRO A 133 4.16 19.40 -29.21
N THR A 134 5.15 18.52 -28.98
CA THR A 134 6.47 18.39 -29.63
C THR A 134 6.97 16.95 -29.79
N GLY A 135 7.73 16.70 -30.87
CA GLY A 135 8.90 15.80 -30.88
C GLY A 135 8.75 14.27 -30.76
N VAL A 136 8.05 13.77 -29.74
CA VAL A 136 8.26 12.41 -29.21
C VAL A 136 7.35 11.36 -29.85
N ASN A 137 7.89 10.58 -30.79
CA ASN A 137 7.18 9.48 -31.45
C ASN A 137 7.27 8.17 -30.64
N ILE A 138 6.43 8.05 -29.61
CA ILE A 138 6.24 6.82 -28.82
C ILE A 138 4.87 6.19 -29.08
N VAL A 139 4.75 4.90 -28.80
CA VAL A 139 3.48 4.14 -28.85
C VAL A 139 2.84 4.10 -27.46
N PRO A 140 1.58 4.56 -27.28
CA PRO A 140 0.88 4.51 -25.99
C PRO A 140 0.74 3.08 -25.46
N LEU A 141 1.00 2.84 -24.17
CA LEU A 141 0.93 1.51 -23.56
C LEU A 141 -0.50 0.92 -23.61
N PHE A 142 -1.51 1.78 -23.51
CA PHE A 142 -2.92 1.41 -23.59
C PHE A 142 -3.71 2.34 -24.53
N ASP A 143 -4.55 1.75 -25.37
CA ASP A 143 -5.29 2.40 -26.46
C ASP A 143 -6.70 1.80 -26.69
N GLN A 144 -7.40 2.20 -27.76
CA GLN A 144 -8.75 1.69 -28.04
C GLN A 144 -8.83 0.18 -28.40
N GLU A 145 -7.71 -0.47 -28.70
CA GLU A 145 -7.64 -1.89 -29.07
C GLU A 145 -7.24 -2.77 -27.88
N THR A 146 -6.81 -2.15 -26.77
CA THR A 146 -6.46 -2.79 -25.51
C THR A 146 -7.67 -3.53 -24.90
N GLN A 147 -7.48 -4.81 -24.58
CA GLN A 147 -8.54 -5.63 -23.98
C GLN A 147 -8.83 -5.19 -22.54
N LEU A 148 -10.05 -4.77 -22.29
CA LEU A 148 -10.51 -4.28 -20.98
C LEU A 148 -11.19 -5.39 -20.17
N GLU A 149 -10.85 -5.51 -18.89
CA GLU A 149 -11.61 -6.31 -17.92
C GLU A 149 -13.03 -5.73 -17.70
N PRO A 150 -14.01 -6.52 -17.24
CA PRO A 150 -15.36 -6.02 -16.95
C PRO A 150 -15.38 -4.83 -15.99
N VAL A 151 -16.24 -3.84 -16.23
CA VAL A 151 -16.36 -2.68 -15.33
C VAL A 151 -16.92 -3.08 -13.96
N ILE A 152 -16.31 -2.54 -12.91
CA ILE A 152 -16.72 -2.74 -11.50
C ILE A 152 -18.13 -2.23 -11.24
N GLN A 153 -18.58 -1.18 -11.94
CA GLN A 153 -19.94 -0.66 -11.77
C GLN A 153 -20.62 -0.39 -13.12
N PHE A 154 -21.88 -0.82 -13.26
CA PHE A 154 -22.68 -0.63 -14.46
C PHE A 154 -24.18 -0.50 -14.19
N ASP A 155 -24.89 0.07 -15.16
CA ASP A 155 -26.35 0.19 -15.16
C ASP A 155 -26.96 -1.05 -15.83
N ARG A 156 -27.80 -1.81 -15.10
CA ARG A 156 -28.53 -2.96 -15.64
C ARG A 156 -29.91 -2.57 -16.20
N GLY A 157 -30.29 -1.30 -16.07
CA GLY A 157 -31.59 -0.75 -16.46
C GLY A 157 -32.64 -0.85 -15.34
N ASP A 158 -32.67 -1.96 -14.61
CA ASP A 158 -33.52 -2.21 -13.43
C ASP A 158 -32.80 -2.02 -12.09
N ALA A 159 -31.47 -2.00 -12.08
CA ALA A 159 -30.63 -1.76 -10.92
C ALA A 159 -29.31 -1.07 -11.30
N LEU A 160 -28.67 -0.42 -10.32
CA LEU A 160 -27.22 -0.18 -10.34
C LEU A 160 -26.52 -1.44 -9.84
N VAL A 161 -25.51 -1.94 -10.56
CA VAL A 161 -24.78 -3.14 -10.17
C VAL A 161 -23.31 -2.80 -9.91
N THR A 162 -22.78 -3.28 -8.78
CA THR A 162 -21.39 -3.09 -8.35
C THR A 162 -20.77 -4.46 -8.07
N ARG A 163 -19.65 -4.78 -8.72
CA ARG A 163 -18.98 -6.09 -8.70
C ARG A 163 -17.51 -5.95 -8.30
N PHE A 164 -17.14 -6.57 -7.19
CA PHE A 164 -15.81 -6.47 -6.58
C PHE A 164 -15.45 -7.79 -5.86
N SER A 165 -14.30 -7.84 -5.19
CA SER A 165 -13.82 -9.02 -4.45
C SER A 165 -13.21 -8.65 -3.09
N ASP A 166 -13.10 -9.65 -2.21
CA ASP A 166 -12.58 -9.52 -0.84
C ASP A 166 -11.81 -10.78 -0.39
N ARG A 167 -11.00 -10.64 0.66
CA ARG A 167 -10.20 -11.71 1.28
C ARG A 167 -10.65 -12.01 2.71
N ALA A 168 -10.45 -13.24 3.16
CA ALA A 168 -10.62 -13.59 4.56
C ALA A 168 -9.56 -12.91 5.46
N ARG A 169 -9.98 -12.50 6.66
CA ARG A 169 -9.20 -11.80 7.69
C ARG A 169 -9.42 -12.39 9.09
N ASP A 170 -8.59 -12.00 10.05
CA ASP A 170 -8.60 -12.55 11.41
C ASP A 170 -9.52 -11.81 12.40
N ARG A 171 -9.85 -10.55 12.11
CA ARG A 171 -10.70 -9.71 12.98
C ARG A 171 -11.41 -8.60 12.21
N HIS A 172 -12.40 -7.98 12.85
CA HIS A 172 -13.11 -6.78 12.38
C HIS A 172 -12.21 -5.55 12.35
N ALA A 173 -12.31 -4.74 11.29
CA ALA A 173 -11.43 -3.58 11.04
C ALA A 173 -11.37 -2.60 12.21
N LYS A 174 -12.52 -2.29 12.81
CA LYS A 174 -12.66 -1.26 13.85
C LYS A 174 -12.28 -1.75 15.26
N GLU A 175 -12.02 -3.05 15.46
CA GLU A 175 -11.60 -3.62 16.75
C GLU A 175 -10.06 -3.57 16.93
N ASN A 176 -9.50 -2.36 16.80
CA ASN A 176 -8.09 -1.99 16.95
C ASN A 176 -7.35 -2.53 18.21
N HIS A 177 -8.07 -2.91 19.27
CA HIS A 177 -7.49 -3.50 20.48
C HIS A 177 -6.96 -4.94 20.27
N PHE A 178 -7.28 -5.58 19.13
CA PHE A 178 -6.71 -6.87 18.74
C PHE A 178 -5.46 -6.77 17.87
N GLN A 179 -5.35 -5.76 16.99
CA GLN A 179 -4.30 -5.64 15.95
C GLN A 179 -4.20 -6.92 15.09
N LEU A 180 -5.34 -7.31 14.49
CA LEU A 180 -5.51 -8.58 13.79
C LEU A 180 -6.40 -8.48 12.52
N HIS A 181 -6.31 -7.40 11.73
CA HIS A 181 -7.15 -7.18 10.54
C HIS A 181 -6.36 -7.08 9.22
N ASP A 182 -5.30 -6.27 9.18
CA ASP A 182 -4.57 -5.93 7.95
C ASP A 182 -3.44 -6.93 7.60
N HIS A 183 -2.98 -7.76 8.54
CA HIS A 183 -2.07 -8.86 8.21
C HIS A 183 -2.73 -9.96 7.34
N TYR A 184 -1.94 -10.96 6.91
CA TYR A 184 -2.37 -12.07 6.04
C TYR A 184 -2.42 -13.41 6.77
N LEU A 185 -3.43 -14.23 6.43
CA LEU A 185 -3.68 -15.54 7.07
C LEU A 185 -2.79 -16.62 6.46
N ALA A 186 -2.35 -17.61 7.25
CA ALA A 186 -1.70 -18.80 6.69
C ALA A 186 -2.57 -19.43 5.57
N PHE A 187 -1.94 -19.73 4.44
CA PHE A 187 -2.55 -20.22 3.20
C PHE A 187 -3.58 -19.26 2.56
N TYR A 188 -3.42 -17.93 2.64
CA TYR A 188 -4.37 -16.93 2.10
C TYR A 188 -4.77 -17.12 0.62
N TRP A 189 -3.97 -17.83 -0.18
CA TRP A 189 -4.26 -18.18 -1.58
C TRP A 189 -5.11 -19.45 -1.74
N GLU A 190 -5.45 -20.15 -0.66
CA GLU A 190 -6.25 -21.40 -0.69
C GLU A 190 -7.66 -21.10 -0.22
N ASP A 191 -8.59 -21.03 -1.16
CA ASP A 191 -10.05 -20.96 -0.95
C ASP A 191 -10.58 -19.81 -0.07
N ARG A 192 -9.76 -18.78 0.20
CA ARG A 192 -10.02 -17.68 1.16
C ARG A 192 -10.35 -16.34 0.50
N THR A 193 -10.82 -16.36 -0.75
CA THR A 193 -11.30 -15.18 -1.48
C THR A 193 -12.78 -15.33 -1.83
N ALA A 194 -13.47 -14.19 -1.90
CA ALA A 194 -14.87 -14.09 -2.31
C ALA A 194 -15.05 -13.01 -3.39
N SER A 195 -15.99 -13.26 -4.30
CA SER A 195 -16.44 -12.33 -5.33
C SER A 195 -17.87 -11.90 -5.02
N ILE A 196 -18.15 -10.60 -5.12
CA ILE A 196 -19.31 -9.96 -4.50
C ILE A 196 -20.01 -9.07 -5.51
N GLU A 197 -21.33 -9.26 -5.67
CA GLU A 197 -22.19 -8.46 -6.55
C GLU A 197 -23.30 -7.79 -5.74
N ILE A 198 -23.24 -6.47 -5.61
CA ILE A 198 -24.33 -5.64 -5.10
C ILE A 198 -25.23 -5.24 -6.27
N ILE A 199 -26.53 -5.47 -6.12
CA ILE A 199 -27.59 -5.08 -7.03
C ILE A 199 -28.51 -4.12 -6.26
N ASP A 200 -28.36 -2.83 -6.52
CA ASP A 200 -29.16 -1.77 -5.92
C ASP A 200 -30.35 -1.43 -6.84
N TYR A 201 -31.53 -1.91 -6.47
CA TYR A 201 -32.78 -1.58 -7.18
C TYR A 201 -33.31 -0.19 -6.78
N VAL A 202 -32.96 0.32 -5.59
CA VAL A 202 -33.36 1.66 -5.12
C VAL A 202 -32.81 2.75 -6.05
N ALA A 203 -31.59 2.54 -6.57
CA ALA A 203 -30.97 3.34 -7.64
C ALA A 203 -31.84 3.54 -8.90
N LYS A 204 -32.84 2.67 -9.12
CA LYS A 204 -33.75 2.70 -10.28
C LYS A 204 -35.24 2.77 -9.88
N GLY A 205 -35.54 3.11 -8.62
CA GLY A 205 -36.90 3.26 -8.12
C GLY A 205 -37.58 1.96 -7.65
N GLY A 206 -36.81 0.88 -7.52
CA GLY A 206 -37.17 -0.27 -6.68
C GLY A 206 -37.03 0.05 -5.19
N ASN A 207 -37.08 -0.99 -4.35
CA ASN A 207 -37.18 -0.85 -2.89
C ASN A 207 -36.30 -1.83 -2.09
N SER A 208 -35.35 -2.52 -2.74
CA SER A 208 -34.41 -3.43 -2.10
C SER A 208 -32.98 -3.23 -2.62
N ILE A 209 -32.02 -3.68 -1.81
CA ILE A 209 -30.67 -3.96 -2.24
C ILE A 209 -30.46 -5.45 -2.06
N ARG A 210 -29.88 -6.11 -3.06
CA ARG A 210 -29.45 -7.50 -3.02
C ARG A 210 -27.93 -7.56 -3.09
N MET A 211 -27.33 -8.49 -2.36
CA MET A 211 -25.92 -8.82 -2.45
C MET A 211 -25.79 -10.32 -2.70
N ASN A 212 -25.25 -10.70 -3.85
CA ASN A 212 -24.82 -12.06 -4.14
C ASN A 212 -23.34 -12.20 -3.76
N VAL A 213 -22.95 -13.37 -3.25
CA VAL A 213 -21.57 -13.69 -2.85
C VAL A 213 -21.21 -15.07 -3.41
N THR A 214 -20.12 -15.14 -4.17
CA THR A 214 -19.46 -16.37 -4.61
C THR A 214 -18.19 -16.57 -3.78
N THR A 215 -17.97 -17.77 -3.25
CA THR A 215 -16.73 -18.15 -2.55
C THR A 215 -16.02 -19.28 -3.29
N LEU A 216 -14.71 -19.46 -3.05
CA LEU A 216 -13.96 -20.58 -3.64
C LEU A 216 -14.26 -21.93 -2.96
N SER A 217 -14.53 -21.94 -1.66
CA SER A 217 -15.01 -23.12 -0.92
C SER A 217 -16.21 -22.77 -0.04
N LYS A 218 -16.83 -23.81 0.53
CA LYS A 218 -18.10 -23.72 1.26
C LYS A 218 -17.96 -22.89 2.53
N LEU A 219 -18.94 -22.00 2.80
CA LEU A 219 -19.14 -21.36 4.10
C LEU A 219 -19.92 -22.28 5.06
N ASP A 220 -19.72 -22.12 6.37
CA ASP A 220 -20.47 -22.84 7.39
C ASP A 220 -21.97 -22.49 7.35
N ASP A 221 -22.83 -23.51 7.41
CA ASP A 221 -24.29 -23.37 7.21
C ASP A 221 -24.99 -22.54 8.30
N LEU A 222 -24.32 -22.29 9.43
CA LEU A 222 -24.81 -21.48 10.55
C LEU A 222 -24.08 -20.13 10.66
N GLN A 223 -22.98 -19.93 9.93
CA GLN A 223 -22.11 -18.76 10.07
C GLN A 223 -21.76 -18.04 8.75
N ALA A 224 -22.41 -18.35 7.61
CA ALA A 224 -22.30 -17.59 6.37
C ALA A 224 -22.91 -16.16 6.49
N GLU A 225 -22.38 -15.32 7.39
CA GLU A 225 -22.93 -14.03 7.79
C GLU A 225 -22.66 -12.90 6.80
N ASN A 226 -23.64 -12.01 6.67
CA ASN A 226 -23.52 -10.79 5.88
C ASN A 226 -24.15 -9.62 6.66
N ARG A 227 -23.28 -8.79 7.24
CA ARG A 227 -23.56 -7.85 8.33
C ARG A 227 -23.80 -6.45 7.76
N TRP A 228 -25.02 -5.94 7.88
CA TRP A 228 -25.42 -4.64 7.30
C TRP A 228 -25.80 -3.61 8.38
N TRP A 229 -25.59 -2.34 8.07
CA TRP A 229 -25.97 -1.18 8.91
C TRP A 229 -25.26 -1.16 10.26
N TYR A 230 -24.01 -0.68 10.24
CA TYR A 230 -23.20 -0.50 11.43
C TYR A 230 -23.87 0.42 12.48
N ILE A 231 -23.80 0.01 13.75
CA ILE A 231 -24.31 0.77 14.90
C ILE A 231 -23.29 0.95 16.05
N GLY A 232 -22.28 0.07 16.17
CA GLY A 232 -21.11 0.28 17.05
C GLY A 232 -21.39 0.50 18.55
N GLY A 233 -22.48 -0.08 19.09
CA GLY A 233 -22.97 0.19 20.43
C GLY A 233 -22.39 -0.72 21.52
N ASN A 234 -22.64 -2.02 21.41
CA ASN A 234 -22.17 -3.03 22.37
C ASN A 234 -20.75 -3.51 22.10
N THR A 235 -20.32 -3.51 20.83
CA THR A 235 -18.92 -3.67 20.40
C THR A 235 -18.65 -2.80 19.17
N LEU A 236 -17.39 -2.61 18.79
CA LEU A 236 -17.03 -1.93 17.53
C LEU A 236 -17.26 -2.79 16.27
N ALA A 237 -17.86 -3.98 16.41
CA ALA A 237 -18.28 -4.87 15.31
C ALA A 237 -19.79 -5.11 15.27
N GLU A 238 -20.59 -4.24 15.91
CA GLU A 238 -22.05 -4.38 15.99
C GLU A 238 -22.77 -3.76 14.79
N PHE A 239 -23.57 -4.57 14.10
CA PHE A 239 -24.42 -4.24 12.95
C PHE A 239 -25.86 -4.62 13.26
N CYS A 240 -26.86 -3.76 13.00
CA CYS A 240 -28.25 -4.08 13.31
C CYS A 240 -28.89 -5.07 12.32
N GLY A 241 -28.33 -5.17 11.10
CA GLY A 241 -28.74 -6.11 10.06
C GLY A 241 -27.75 -7.27 9.92
N ASN A 242 -27.39 -7.93 11.02
CA ASN A 242 -26.65 -9.20 10.94
C ASN A 242 -27.61 -10.38 10.66
N GLY A 243 -27.16 -11.32 9.83
CA GLY A 243 -27.86 -12.56 9.53
C GLY A 243 -27.07 -13.46 8.57
N VAL A 244 -27.35 -14.76 8.61
CA VAL A 244 -26.82 -15.75 7.68
C VAL A 244 -27.46 -15.55 6.30
N MET A 245 -26.64 -15.67 5.24
CA MET A 245 -27.10 -15.58 3.85
C MET A 245 -27.95 -16.78 3.43
N ASN A 246 -28.82 -16.56 2.45
CA ASN A 246 -29.56 -17.63 1.79
C ASN A 246 -28.62 -18.39 0.85
N VAL A 247 -28.57 -19.71 0.98
CA VAL A 247 -27.76 -20.59 0.14
C VAL A 247 -28.45 -20.82 -1.22
N ILE A 248 -27.68 -20.80 -2.31
CA ILE A 248 -28.09 -21.25 -3.65
C ILE A 248 -27.50 -22.64 -3.91
N ASP A 249 -26.19 -22.77 -3.71
CA ASP A 249 -25.42 -24.00 -3.76
C ASP A 249 -24.19 -23.91 -2.83
N THR A 250 -23.29 -24.90 -2.90
CA THR A 250 -22.08 -25.02 -2.06
C THR A 250 -21.20 -23.77 -2.01
N THR A 251 -21.21 -22.92 -3.03
CA THR A 251 -20.30 -21.75 -3.15
C THR A 251 -21.04 -20.44 -3.47
N HIS A 252 -22.36 -20.46 -3.59
CA HIS A 252 -23.16 -19.30 -3.97
C HIS A 252 -24.21 -18.95 -2.92
N TYR A 253 -24.15 -17.71 -2.45
CA TYR A 253 -24.95 -17.18 -1.35
C TYR A 253 -25.58 -15.83 -1.72
N TRP A 254 -26.68 -15.45 -1.06
CA TRP A 254 -27.25 -14.11 -1.23
C TRP A 254 -28.03 -13.59 -0.02
N LYS A 255 -28.07 -12.27 0.09
CA LYS A 255 -28.89 -11.50 1.03
C LYS A 255 -29.65 -10.42 0.26
N GLU A 256 -30.89 -10.14 0.65
CA GLU A 256 -31.68 -9.03 0.10
C GLU A 256 -32.55 -8.40 1.18
N GLU A 257 -32.46 -7.08 1.34
CA GLU A 257 -33.27 -6.32 2.30
C GLU A 257 -33.82 -5.05 1.65
N GLY A 258 -34.98 -4.60 2.12
CA GLY A 258 -35.60 -3.30 1.76
C GLY A 258 -35.74 -2.33 2.94
N PHE A 259 -35.14 -2.66 4.09
CA PHE A 259 -35.30 -1.91 5.34
C PHE A 259 -33.94 -1.53 5.93
N ASN A 260 -33.77 -0.25 6.25
CA ASN A 260 -32.62 0.29 6.94
C ASN A 260 -32.91 0.26 8.46
N CYS A 261 -32.42 -0.78 9.14
CA CYS A 261 -32.68 -0.99 10.57
C CYS A 261 -32.11 0.11 11.47
N ARG A 262 -31.04 0.78 11.04
CA ARG A 262 -30.37 1.88 11.75
C ARG A 262 -31.26 3.13 11.78
N GLU A 263 -31.97 3.38 10.69
CA GLU A 263 -32.82 4.55 10.50
C GLU A 263 -34.31 4.26 10.80
N GLY A 264 -34.68 2.99 11.02
CA GLY A 264 -36.05 2.57 11.35
C GLY A 264 -37.05 2.71 10.20
N ARG A 265 -36.59 2.71 8.94
CA ARG A 265 -37.38 3.03 7.73
C ARG A 265 -36.95 2.18 6.53
N PRO A 266 -37.72 2.15 5.43
CA PRO A 266 -37.23 1.61 4.15
C PRO A 266 -35.92 2.25 3.69
N ILE A 267 -35.12 1.50 2.94
CA ILE A 267 -33.87 1.97 2.32
C ILE A 267 -34.17 3.10 1.31
N GLN A 268 -33.32 4.12 1.26
CA GLN A 268 -33.47 5.29 0.38
C GLN A 268 -32.15 5.69 -0.27
N MET A 269 -32.24 6.40 -1.40
CA MET A 269 -31.09 7.01 -2.09
C MET A 269 -30.26 7.86 -1.11
N GLY A 270 -28.94 7.66 -1.12
CA GLY A 270 -28.01 8.34 -0.22
C GLY A 270 -27.85 7.71 1.16
N ASP A 271 -28.54 6.61 1.47
CA ASP A 271 -28.26 5.84 2.68
C ASP A 271 -26.81 5.31 2.68
N ARG A 272 -26.16 5.35 3.86
CA ARG A 272 -24.82 4.80 4.09
C ARG A 272 -24.94 3.36 4.56
N LEU A 273 -24.77 2.41 3.65
CA LEU A 273 -24.68 0.99 3.95
C LEU A 273 -23.21 0.63 4.21
N GLU A 274 -22.80 0.74 5.47
CA GLU A 274 -21.59 0.06 5.95
C GLU A 274 -21.90 -1.43 6.13
N PHE A 275 -21.03 -2.30 5.62
CA PHE A 275 -21.20 -3.75 5.69
C PHE A 275 -19.88 -4.53 5.81
N GLU A 276 -20.00 -5.78 6.25
CA GLU A 276 -18.94 -6.81 6.19
C GLU A 276 -19.56 -8.15 5.77
N ILE A 277 -18.84 -8.93 4.96
CA ILE A 277 -19.17 -10.33 4.70
C ILE A 277 -18.19 -11.17 5.51
N SER A 278 -18.65 -11.80 6.59
CA SER A 278 -17.78 -12.63 7.42
C SER A 278 -17.69 -14.02 6.77
N GLN A 279 -16.61 -14.24 6.02
CA GLN A 279 -16.38 -15.42 5.18
C GLN A 279 -16.05 -16.69 6.00
N PHE A 280 -16.86 -17.05 7.00
CA PHE A 280 -16.67 -18.22 7.86
C PHE A 280 -16.73 -19.54 7.06
N LEU A 281 -15.58 -19.97 6.53
CA LEU A 281 -15.43 -21.19 5.73
C LEU A 281 -15.62 -22.47 6.55
N ASP A 282 -16.32 -23.45 5.97
CA ASP A 282 -16.55 -24.76 6.58
C ASP A 282 -15.22 -25.52 6.69
N LYS A 283 -14.76 -25.68 7.93
CA LYS A 283 -13.50 -26.38 8.26
C LYS A 283 -13.46 -27.88 7.88
N ASN A 284 -14.58 -28.46 7.46
CA ASN A 284 -14.64 -29.81 6.90
C ASN A 284 -14.53 -29.82 5.36
N ALA A 285 -14.76 -28.67 4.71
CA ALA A 285 -14.57 -28.47 3.28
C ALA A 285 -13.16 -27.93 2.94
N LEU A 286 -12.56 -27.13 3.83
CA LEU A 286 -11.18 -26.67 3.69
C LEU A 286 -10.16 -27.77 4.06
N PRO A 287 -9.10 -28.01 3.27
CA PRO A 287 -7.99 -28.88 3.65
C PRO A 287 -7.25 -28.44 4.92
N ARG A 288 -7.22 -27.12 5.16
CA ARG A 288 -6.51 -26.44 6.24
C ARG A 288 -7.37 -25.30 6.81
N GLY A 289 -8.53 -25.67 7.34
CA GLY A 289 -9.53 -24.76 7.91
C GLY A 289 -9.33 -24.44 9.40
N ARG A 290 -9.99 -23.37 9.85
CA ARG A 290 -10.05 -22.91 11.25
C ARG A 290 -11.45 -22.34 11.53
N ASP A 291 -11.75 -22.04 12.79
CA ASP A 291 -13.13 -21.68 13.19
C ASP A 291 -13.59 -20.29 12.76
N HIS A 292 -12.68 -19.32 12.51
CA HIS A 292 -13.04 -17.91 12.30
C HIS A 292 -12.36 -17.28 11.08
N TYR A 293 -13.16 -16.55 10.30
CA TYR A 293 -12.76 -15.81 9.10
C TYR A 293 -13.71 -14.62 8.91
N TYR A 294 -13.16 -13.41 8.91
CA TYR A 294 -13.90 -12.15 8.76
C TYR A 294 -13.64 -11.53 7.40
N GLY A 295 -14.42 -10.52 7.01
CA GLY A 295 -14.22 -9.77 5.76
C GLY A 295 -13.50 -8.44 5.95
N SER A 296 -13.24 -7.73 4.85
CA SER A 296 -12.98 -6.29 4.90
C SER A 296 -14.28 -5.52 5.20
N THR A 297 -14.17 -4.39 5.90
CA THR A 297 -15.31 -3.49 6.11
C THR A 297 -15.44 -2.51 4.94
N PHE A 298 -16.60 -2.46 4.30
CA PHE A 298 -16.88 -1.64 3.12
C PHE A 298 -17.97 -0.60 3.41
N LEU A 299 -17.91 0.54 2.72
CA LEU A 299 -18.98 1.54 2.67
C LEU A 299 -19.58 1.61 1.27
N TYR A 300 -20.89 1.36 1.18
CA TYR A 300 -21.72 1.56 0.01
C TYR A 300 -22.66 2.75 0.23
N VAL A 301 -22.79 3.62 -0.78
CA VAL A 301 -23.77 4.70 -0.78
C VAL A 301 -24.86 4.35 -1.78
N VAL A 302 -26.10 4.24 -1.28
CA VAL A 302 -27.27 3.79 -2.07
C VAL A 302 -27.53 4.76 -3.22
N GLY A 303 -27.61 4.23 -4.44
CA GLY A 303 -27.71 4.99 -5.69
C GLY A 303 -26.39 5.49 -6.27
N LYS A 304 -25.25 5.19 -5.64
CA LYS A 304 -23.92 5.70 -6.04
C LYS A 304 -22.86 4.61 -6.22
N GLY A 305 -22.84 3.58 -5.35
CA GLY A 305 -21.84 2.51 -5.40
C GLY A 305 -20.99 2.40 -4.14
N LEU A 306 -19.91 1.60 -4.21
CA LEU A 306 -18.85 1.61 -3.20
C LEU A 306 -18.13 2.97 -3.20
N VAL A 307 -17.74 3.42 -2.01
CA VAL A 307 -16.87 4.60 -1.81
C VAL A 307 -15.81 4.29 -0.75
N PRO A 308 -14.58 4.83 -0.88
CA PRO A 308 -13.59 4.73 0.18
C PRO A 308 -14.00 5.61 1.37
N TRP A 309 -13.60 5.24 2.58
CA TRP A 309 -14.18 5.79 3.80
C TRP A 309 -13.17 6.20 4.88
N ASP A 310 -13.59 7.18 5.67
CA ASP A 310 -12.98 7.61 6.92
C ASP A 310 -14.01 7.40 8.06
N VAL A 311 -13.70 7.77 9.30
CA VAL A 311 -14.58 7.63 10.47
C VAL A 311 -14.82 8.95 11.18
N THR A 312 -15.98 9.09 11.84
CA THR A 312 -16.33 10.30 12.62
C THR A 312 -15.38 10.63 13.76
N ASP A 313 -14.74 9.62 14.33
CA ASP A 313 -13.84 9.73 15.47
C ASP A 313 -12.94 8.49 15.57
N MET A 314 -11.77 8.63 16.20
CA MET A 314 -10.91 7.52 16.62
C MET A 314 -10.84 7.41 18.16
N ALA A 315 -11.89 7.86 18.86
CA ALA A 315 -11.93 7.85 20.32
C ALA A 315 -11.84 6.42 20.90
N PRO A 316 -11.48 6.29 22.19
CA PRO A 316 -11.64 5.03 22.92
C PRO A 316 -13.11 4.58 22.93
N PHE A 317 -13.33 3.28 22.77
CA PHE A 317 -14.66 2.68 22.78
C PHE A 317 -15.38 2.89 24.12
N VAL A 318 -16.66 3.25 24.07
CA VAL A 318 -17.56 3.34 25.22
C VAL A 318 -18.80 2.48 24.98
N GLN A 319 -18.97 1.41 25.76
CA GLN A 319 -20.12 0.51 25.62
C GLN A 319 -21.45 1.27 25.80
N GLY A 320 -22.40 1.03 24.89
CA GLY A 320 -23.72 1.65 24.87
C GLY A 320 -23.80 3.01 24.15
N LYS A 321 -22.67 3.60 23.72
CA LYS A 321 -22.67 4.76 22.82
C LYS A 321 -22.79 4.26 21.37
N LEU A 322 -23.88 4.60 20.68
CA LEU A 322 -24.04 4.27 19.26
C LEU A 322 -23.16 5.16 18.36
N TYR A 323 -22.90 4.68 17.15
CA TYR A 323 -22.25 5.39 16.04
C TYR A 323 -20.85 5.94 16.39
N GLN A 324 -20.08 5.17 17.15
CA GLN A 324 -18.66 5.42 17.39
C GLN A 324 -17.87 4.97 16.18
N ARG A 325 -16.93 5.79 15.69
CA ARG A 325 -16.17 5.49 14.47
C ARG A 325 -17.11 5.21 13.27
N ASP A 326 -18.18 6.01 13.13
CA ASP A 326 -19.19 5.85 12.08
C ASP A 326 -18.58 6.14 10.69
N SER A 327 -18.72 5.24 9.72
CA SER A 327 -18.02 5.39 8.44
C SER A 327 -18.63 6.48 7.56
N ILE A 328 -17.83 7.49 7.24
CA ILE A 328 -18.16 8.61 6.35
C ILE A 328 -17.45 8.43 5.00
N GLU A 329 -18.02 8.96 3.93
CA GLU A 329 -17.32 9.01 2.64
C GLU A 329 -16.09 9.90 2.74
N LEU A 330 -14.95 9.40 2.28
CA LEU A 330 -13.68 10.13 2.23
C LEU A 330 -13.75 11.20 1.13
N PRO A 331 -13.34 12.47 1.35
CA PRO A 331 -13.45 13.50 0.32
C PRO A 331 -12.50 13.22 -0.85
N PRO A 332 -12.87 13.54 -2.10
CA PRO A 332 -12.04 13.27 -3.28
C PRO A 332 -10.60 13.78 -3.17
N SER A 333 -10.37 14.95 -2.55
CA SER A 333 -9.04 15.53 -2.35
C SER A 333 -8.09 14.71 -1.44
N ALA A 334 -8.60 13.70 -0.73
CA ALA A 334 -7.83 12.76 0.06
C ALA A 334 -7.74 11.36 -0.58
N MET A 335 -8.41 11.13 -1.71
CA MET A 335 -8.40 9.87 -2.46
C MET A 335 -7.13 9.75 -3.30
N LEU A 336 -5.96 9.52 -2.68
CA LEU A 336 -4.68 9.48 -3.38
C LEU A 336 -4.65 8.46 -4.53
N GLY A 337 -5.33 7.32 -4.38
CA GLY A 337 -5.52 6.29 -5.41
C GLY A 337 -6.89 6.31 -6.10
N GLY A 338 -7.59 7.46 -6.13
CA GLY A 338 -8.94 7.57 -6.69
C GLY A 338 -10.00 6.82 -5.87
N ILE A 339 -11.11 6.43 -6.48
CA ILE A 339 -12.20 5.75 -5.76
C ILE A 339 -11.82 4.34 -5.27
N HIS A 340 -10.66 3.82 -5.68
CA HIS A 340 -10.06 2.57 -5.21
C HIS A 340 -8.94 2.79 -4.16
N SER A 341 -8.81 4.01 -3.61
CA SER A 341 -8.01 4.30 -2.43
C SER A 341 -8.44 3.43 -1.24
N LEU A 342 -7.49 2.92 -0.48
CA LEU A 342 -7.78 2.28 0.80
C LEU A 342 -8.41 3.28 1.77
N ASN A 343 -9.41 2.79 2.52
CA ASN A 343 -9.99 3.50 3.67
C ASN A 343 -8.93 3.84 4.74
N ARG A 344 -9.29 4.75 5.65
CA ARG A 344 -8.47 5.03 6.83
C ARG A 344 -8.17 3.71 7.55
N GLN A 345 -6.90 3.51 7.89
CA GLN A 345 -6.50 2.37 8.72
C GLN A 345 -7.06 2.60 10.13
N VAL A 346 -7.91 1.67 10.57
CA VAL A 346 -8.64 1.75 11.84
C VAL A 346 -8.36 0.56 12.77
N SER A 347 -7.44 -0.33 12.38
CA SER A 347 -7.05 -1.54 13.12
C SER A 347 -5.75 -1.41 13.92
N ALA A 348 -4.99 -0.32 13.73
CA ALA A 348 -3.72 -0.03 14.39
C ALA A 348 -2.59 -1.06 14.14
N GLU A 349 -2.49 -1.58 12.91
CA GLU A 349 -1.36 -2.36 12.38
C GLU A 349 -0.50 -1.47 11.43
N PRO A 350 0.37 -0.56 11.94
CA PRO A 350 0.98 0.53 11.15
C PRO A 350 2.13 0.10 10.23
N ASP A 351 2.59 -1.15 10.29
CA ASP A 351 3.54 -1.71 9.33
C ASP A 351 2.85 -2.37 8.13
N ASP A 352 1.58 -2.76 8.25
CA ASP A 352 0.81 -3.46 7.20
C ASP A 352 0.15 -2.53 6.16
N HIS A 353 0.48 -1.23 6.17
CA HIS A 353 -0.14 -0.21 5.33
C HIS A 353 -0.05 -0.49 3.82
N PHE A 354 1.06 -1.11 3.37
CA PHE A 354 1.41 -1.31 1.95
C PHE A 354 1.13 -2.73 1.43
N MET A 355 0.50 -3.60 2.22
CA MET A 355 0.22 -4.99 1.83
C MET A 355 -1.22 -5.24 1.35
N GLN A 356 -2.09 -4.23 1.36
CA GLN A 356 -3.53 -4.43 1.10
C GLN A 356 -3.90 -4.40 -0.39
N MET A 357 -4.97 -5.11 -0.73
CA MET A 357 -5.64 -5.04 -2.04
C MET A 357 -6.22 -3.66 -2.30
N ALA A 358 -6.19 -3.15 -3.54
CA ALA A 358 -6.94 -1.96 -3.95
C ALA A 358 -8.42 -2.04 -3.50
N TYR A 359 -8.97 -0.92 -3.01
CA TYR A 359 -10.30 -0.92 -2.40
C TYR A 359 -11.38 -1.19 -3.45
N GLY A 360 -12.22 -2.20 -3.22
CA GLY A 360 -13.20 -2.62 -4.23
C GLY A 360 -12.57 -3.20 -5.50
N MET A 361 -11.42 -3.88 -5.36
CA MET A 361 -10.80 -4.72 -6.39
C MET A 361 -11.82 -5.54 -7.19
N GLY A 362 -11.62 -5.69 -8.49
CA GLY A 362 -12.56 -6.29 -9.43
C GLY A 362 -12.92 -7.74 -9.08
N TYR A 363 -14.09 -8.17 -9.59
CA TYR A 363 -14.76 -9.43 -9.22
C TYR A 363 -13.87 -10.67 -9.27
N ASP A 364 -13.00 -10.75 -10.29
CA ASP A 364 -12.16 -11.91 -10.59
C ASP A 364 -10.70 -11.74 -10.14
N ASN A 365 -10.33 -10.61 -9.52
CA ASN A 365 -8.93 -10.20 -9.30
C ASN A 365 -8.32 -10.60 -7.95
N ALA A 366 -9.12 -10.89 -6.91
CA ALA A 366 -8.59 -11.27 -5.59
C ALA A 366 -7.75 -12.56 -5.62
N GLN A 367 -8.19 -13.60 -6.33
CA GLN A 367 -7.45 -14.86 -6.38
C GLN A 367 -6.12 -14.75 -7.15
N PRO A 368 -6.04 -14.12 -8.35
CA PRO A 368 -4.78 -13.74 -8.98
C PRO A 368 -3.86 -12.91 -8.07
N PHE A 369 -4.40 -11.93 -7.33
CA PHE A 369 -3.62 -11.15 -6.35
C PHE A 369 -3.03 -12.03 -5.26
N MET A 370 -3.78 -12.99 -4.69
CA MET A 370 -3.26 -13.90 -3.67
C MET A 370 -2.18 -14.84 -4.23
N LEU A 371 -2.35 -15.35 -5.45
CA LEU A 371 -1.35 -16.19 -6.10
C LEU A 371 -0.06 -15.40 -6.41
N GLY A 372 -0.20 -14.14 -6.85
CA GLY A 372 0.94 -13.23 -7.05
C GLY A 372 1.65 -12.86 -5.76
N ARG A 373 0.88 -12.59 -4.69
CA ARG A 373 1.43 -12.33 -3.36
C ARG A 373 2.21 -13.53 -2.83
N ARG A 374 1.70 -14.76 -3.02
CA ARG A 374 2.40 -16.00 -2.66
C ARG A 374 3.79 -16.06 -3.31
N LEU A 375 3.89 -15.76 -4.61
CA LEU A 375 5.16 -15.72 -5.33
C LEU A 375 6.11 -14.66 -4.76
N ALA A 376 5.62 -13.44 -4.50
CA ALA A 376 6.44 -12.37 -3.92
C ALA A 376 7.07 -12.73 -2.57
N HIS A 377 6.36 -13.54 -1.78
CA HIS A 377 6.74 -14.07 -0.46
C HIS A 377 7.42 -15.45 -0.51
N THR A 378 7.72 -16.01 -1.69
CA THR A 378 8.42 -17.31 -1.84
C THR A 378 9.91 -17.11 -2.14
N GLU A 379 10.77 -17.94 -1.54
CA GLU A 379 12.19 -18.06 -1.90
C GLU A 379 12.37 -18.97 -3.14
N PHE A 380 12.91 -18.42 -4.23
CA PHE A 380 13.10 -19.12 -5.52
C PHE A 380 14.32 -20.07 -5.52
N THR A 381 15.03 -20.19 -4.39
CA THR A 381 16.07 -21.21 -4.17
C THR A 381 15.48 -22.53 -3.69
N ASP A 382 14.58 -22.51 -2.69
CA ASP A 382 14.14 -23.72 -1.98
C ASP A 382 12.63 -23.78 -1.67
N GLY A 383 11.86 -22.78 -2.10
CA GLY A 383 10.40 -22.75 -2.04
C GLY A 383 9.79 -22.39 -0.68
N HIS A 384 10.56 -22.06 0.36
CA HIS A 384 10.00 -21.57 1.63
C HIS A 384 9.26 -20.24 1.46
N HIS A 385 8.36 -19.92 2.40
CA HIS A 385 7.74 -18.59 2.51
C HIS A 385 8.23 -17.89 3.80
N ASP A 386 8.42 -16.57 3.75
CA ASP A 386 8.97 -15.78 4.88
C ASP A 386 7.97 -15.57 6.03
N GLU A 387 6.67 -15.45 5.72
CA GLU A 387 5.64 -15.00 6.68
C GLU A 387 5.29 -16.00 7.77
N SER A 388 5.24 -17.29 7.44
CA SER A 388 4.85 -18.35 8.37
C SER A 388 5.35 -19.72 7.90
N PRO A 389 5.97 -20.53 8.78
CA PRO A 389 6.33 -21.92 8.48
C PRO A 389 5.13 -22.81 8.11
N GLU A 390 3.89 -22.42 8.47
CA GLU A 390 2.69 -23.16 8.06
C GLU A 390 2.53 -23.17 6.53
N ASN A 391 2.79 -22.04 5.87
CA ASN A 391 2.66 -21.86 4.41
C ASN A 391 3.43 -22.93 3.61
N GLY A 392 4.48 -23.50 4.21
CA GLY A 392 5.21 -24.66 3.70
C GLY A 392 6.10 -24.34 2.50
N ILE A 393 6.28 -25.34 1.64
CA ILE A 393 7.11 -25.24 0.44
C ILE A 393 6.24 -25.05 -0.81
N PHE A 394 6.66 -24.18 -1.72
CA PHE A 394 6.13 -24.09 -3.08
C PHE A 394 7.09 -24.81 -4.04
N ASP A 395 6.94 -26.13 -4.16
CA ASP A 395 7.85 -27.03 -4.90
C ASP A 395 8.21 -26.58 -6.33
N GLU A 396 7.32 -25.86 -7.01
CA GLU A 396 7.56 -25.36 -8.37
C GLU A 396 8.61 -24.23 -8.45
N MET A 397 8.81 -23.50 -7.35
CA MET A 397 9.78 -22.40 -7.27
C MET A 397 11.19 -22.85 -6.87
N ILE A 398 11.36 -24.11 -6.45
CA ILE A 398 12.67 -24.65 -6.05
C ILE A 398 13.65 -24.58 -7.22
N GLY A 399 14.81 -23.95 -7.01
CA GLY A 399 15.87 -23.82 -8.02
C GLY A 399 15.48 -22.99 -9.24
N LYS A 400 14.51 -22.08 -9.14
CA LYS A 400 14.23 -21.07 -10.18
C LYS A 400 15.15 -19.85 -10.10
N ALA A 401 15.73 -19.56 -8.93
CA ALA A 401 16.76 -18.55 -8.79
C ALA A 401 18.00 -18.99 -9.57
N GLY A 402 18.41 -18.18 -10.56
CA GLY A 402 19.56 -18.45 -11.41
C GLY A 402 20.88 -18.50 -10.62
N PRO A 403 21.99 -18.89 -11.27
CA PRO A 403 23.24 -19.15 -10.57
C PRO A 403 23.74 -17.96 -9.75
N HIS A 404 23.59 -16.73 -10.26
CA HIS A 404 23.92 -15.47 -9.60
C HIS A 404 22.64 -14.66 -9.29
N PHE A 405 22.60 -13.98 -8.14
CA PHE A 405 21.46 -13.13 -7.72
C PHE A 405 21.83 -12.13 -6.61
N ILE A 406 20.94 -11.16 -6.33
CA ILE A 406 21.01 -10.30 -5.13
C ILE A 406 20.23 -10.92 -3.97
N ASN A 407 18.98 -11.34 -4.24
CA ASN A 407 18.10 -11.97 -3.26
C ASN A 407 17.16 -12.99 -3.93
N ALA A 408 16.64 -13.96 -3.19
CA ALA A 408 15.85 -15.06 -3.75
C ALA A 408 14.32 -14.91 -3.56
N SER A 409 13.85 -13.86 -2.88
CA SER A 409 12.42 -13.46 -2.82
C SER A 409 12.25 -11.96 -3.00
N CYS A 410 11.08 -11.54 -3.50
CA CYS A 410 10.80 -10.12 -3.76
C CYS A 410 10.77 -9.30 -2.45
N VAL A 411 10.15 -9.84 -1.41
CA VAL A 411 9.95 -9.17 -0.11
C VAL A 411 11.21 -9.06 0.73
N ASN A 412 12.20 -9.93 0.49
CA ASN A 412 13.52 -9.75 1.10
C ASN A 412 14.17 -8.44 0.66
N CYS A 413 13.93 -7.94 -0.55
CA CYS A 413 14.28 -6.56 -0.91
C CYS A 413 13.20 -5.58 -0.42
N HIS A 414 11.95 -5.79 -0.82
CA HIS A 414 10.82 -4.89 -0.58
C HIS A 414 10.06 -5.26 0.71
N ASN A 415 10.62 -4.91 1.87
CA ASN A 415 10.05 -5.20 3.20
C ASN A 415 8.58 -4.75 3.28
N ARG A 416 7.62 -5.70 3.36
CA ARG A 416 6.16 -5.45 3.34
C ARG A 416 5.69 -4.60 2.14
N ASN A 417 6.30 -4.78 0.97
CA ASN A 417 6.17 -3.92 -0.23
C ASN A 417 6.65 -2.47 -0.06
N GLY A 418 7.23 -2.13 1.08
CA GLY A 418 7.84 -0.84 1.37
C GLY A 418 9.31 -0.77 1.01
N ARG A 419 9.93 0.34 1.41
CA ARG A 419 11.33 0.66 1.10
C ARG A 419 12.27 -0.15 1.99
N ALA A 420 13.47 -0.47 1.53
CA ALA A 420 14.44 -1.16 2.37
C ALA A 420 15.02 -0.23 3.47
N PRO A 421 15.40 -0.78 4.65
CA PRO A 421 16.20 -0.07 5.64
C PRO A 421 17.66 0.05 5.17
N VAL A 422 18.41 0.96 5.79
CA VAL A 422 19.85 1.12 5.57
C VAL A 422 20.57 0.13 6.49
N ALA A 423 21.51 -0.65 5.95
CA ALA A 423 22.27 -1.61 6.76
C ALA A 423 23.24 -0.89 7.73
N PRO A 424 23.60 -1.51 8.87
CA PRO A 424 24.69 -1.03 9.72
C PRO A 424 26.02 -0.92 8.97
N LEU A 425 26.93 -0.07 9.45
CA LEU A 425 28.26 0.08 8.84
C LEU A 425 29.03 -1.26 8.84
N GLY A 426 29.61 -1.58 7.69
CA GLY A 426 30.33 -2.83 7.42
C GLY A 426 29.45 -4.00 6.97
N GLU A 427 28.12 -3.96 7.20
CA GLU A 427 27.22 -5.07 6.85
C GLU A 427 26.84 -5.10 5.36
N PRO A 428 26.62 -6.28 4.74
CA PRO A 428 26.31 -6.38 3.32
C PRO A 428 24.93 -5.79 2.94
N LEU A 429 24.88 -5.06 1.83
CA LEU A 429 23.68 -4.37 1.33
C LEU A 429 22.77 -5.29 0.49
N THR A 430 22.24 -6.36 1.09
CA THR A 430 21.43 -7.41 0.41
C THR A 430 20.02 -7.00 -0.03
N LYS A 431 19.69 -5.70 0.06
CA LYS A 431 18.38 -5.11 -0.31
C LYS A 431 18.53 -3.91 -1.26
N TRP A 432 19.63 -3.90 -2.01
CA TRP A 432 20.07 -2.79 -2.86
C TRP A 432 20.53 -3.35 -4.21
N VAL A 433 20.19 -2.64 -5.29
CA VAL A 433 20.74 -2.88 -6.62
C VAL A 433 21.96 -2.00 -6.79
N PHE A 434 23.11 -2.61 -7.11
CA PHE A 434 24.28 -1.90 -7.59
C PHE A 434 24.35 -2.07 -9.10
N LYS A 435 23.92 -1.04 -9.84
CA LYS A 435 24.21 -0.96 -11.28
C LYS A 435 25.71 -0.74 -11.43
N VAL A 436 26.33 -1.43 -12.39
CA VAL A 436 27.78 -1.40 -12.64
C VAL A 436 28.06 -1.21 -14.13
N ALA A 437 29.19 -0.58 -14.45
CA ALA A 437 29.59 -0.33 -15.82
C ALA A 437 31.12 -0.18 -15.97
N ASP A 438 31.60 -0.37 -17.21
CA ASP A 438 32.99 -0.12 -17.60
C ASP A 438 33.33 1.39 -17.62
N ALA A 439 34.57 1.75 -17.99
CA ALA A 439 35.01 3.15 -18.00
C ALA A 439 34.26 3.99 -19.04
N GLU A 440 33.80 3.36 -20.12
CA GLU A 440 33.06 3.96 -21.24
C GLU A 440 31.55 4.10 -20.95
N GLY A 441 30.99 3.30 -20.03
CA GLY A 441 29.57 3.28 -19.65
C GLY A 441 28.76 2.08 -20.17
N ASN A 442 29.42 1.04 -20.72
CA ASN A 442 28.77 -0.21 -21.12
C ASN A 442 28.64 -1.18 -19.93
N ALA A 443 27.99 -2.33 -20.13
CA ALA A 443 28.03 -3.44 -19.16
C ALA A 443 29.47 -3.78 -18.75
N ASP A 444 29.70 -4.02 -17.46
CA ASP A 444 31.01 -4.43 -16.96
C ASP A 444 31.36 -5.82 -17.52
N PRO A 445 32.53 -6.02 -18.15
CA PRO A 445 32.90 -7.30 -18.74
C PRO A 445 32.88 -8.50 -17.78
N ALA A 446 33.05 -8.29 -16.48
CA ALA A 446 33.08 -9.35 -15.48
C ALA A 446 31.75 -9.52 -14.69
N LEU A 447 30.84 -8.55 -14.75
CA LEU A 447 29.64 -8.48 -13.88
C LEU A 447 28.30 -8.23 -14.63
N GLY A 448 28.32 -7.83 -15.91
CA GLY A 448 27.10 -7.43 -16.61
C GLY A 448 26.64 -6.02 -16.24
N HIS A 449 25.34 -5.80 -16.10
CA HIS A 449 24.76 -4.49 -15.74
C HIS A 449 24.48 -4.33 -14.23
N VAL A 450 24.36 -5.43 -13.47
CA VAL A 450 24.05 -5.45 -12.03
C VAL A 450 25.00 -6.40 -11.30
N LEU A 451 25.64 -5.91 -10.23
CA LEU A 451 26.46 -6.75 -9.36
C LEU A 451 25.57 -7.69 -8.53
N GLN A 452 25.76 -8.99 -8.68
CA GLN A 452 25.00 -10.08 -8.06
C GLN A 452 25.84 -10.77 -6.95
N PRO A 453 25.71 -10.34 -5.67
CA PRO A 453 26.59 -10.76 -4.58
C PRO A 453 26.38 -12.21 -4.08
N GLN A 454 25.28 -12.87 -4.43
CA GLN A 454 24.98 -14.25 -4.05
C GLN A 454 25.20 -15.21 -5.21
N HIS A 455 25.39 -16.49 -4.88
CA HIS A 455 25.39 -17.58 -5.86
C HIS A 455 24.75 -18.83 -5.25
N VAL A 456 24.16 -19.70 -6.08
CA VAL A 456 23.45 -20.92 -5.64
C VAL A 456 24.35 -21.91 -4.86
N ASP A 457 25.61 -22.04 -5.26
CA ASP A 457 26.65 -22.79 -4.50
C ASP A 457 27.17 -22.03 -3.25
N GLY A 458 26.54 -20.92 -2.89
CA GLY A 458 26.85 -20.07 -1.74
C GLY A 458 27.64 -18.80 -2.09
N ALA A 459 27.50 -17.77 -1.24
CA ALA A 459 28.03 -16.41 -1.43
C ALA A 459 29.55 -16.29 -1.71
N ALA A 460 30.34 -17.33 -1.51
CA ALA A 460 31.76 -17.34 -1.88
C ALA A 460 31.97 -17.43 -3.41
N ALA A 461 30.99 -17.98 -4.16
CA ALA A 461 30.99 -18.06 -5.61
C ALA A 461 30.32 -16.85 -6.30
N GLY A 462 29.48 -16.08 -5.58
CA GLY A 462 28.89 -14.83 -6.08
C GLY A 462 29.93 -13.75 -6.35
N GLU A 463 29.53 -12.59 -6.85
CA GLU A 463 30.48 -11.57 -7.35
C GLU A 463 31.22 -10.79 -6.27
N GLY A 464 30.83 -10.95 -5.01
CA GLY A 464 31.37 -10.24 -3.86
C GLY A 464 30.39 -9.21 -3.31
N LYS A 465 30.54 -8.84 -2.05
CA LYS A 465 29.59 -7.97 -1.33
C LYS A 465 29.95 -6.50 -1.45
N VAL A 466 28.92 -5.65 -1.31
CA VAL A 466 29.06 -4.22 -1.09
C VAL A 466 28.52 -3.87 0.30
N SER A 467 29.23 -3.01 1.03
CA SER A 467 28.79 -2.48 2.33
C SER A 467 29.07 -0.97 2.45
N ILE A 468 28.37 -0.29 3.35
CA ILE A 468 28.68 1.11 3.71
C ILE A 468 29.81 1.08 4.74
N SER A 469 30.97 1.65 4.42
CA SER A 469 32.12 1.71 5.32
C SER A 469 32.06 2.91 6.27
N ALA A 470 31.57 4.05 5.77
CA ALA A 470 31.38 5.29 6.51
C ALA A 470 30.25 6.13 5.87
N PHE A 471 29.91 7.24 6.53
CA PHE A 471 29.21 8.35 5.90
C PHE A 471 30.11 9.58 5.99
N THR A 472 30.30 10.30 4.89
CA THR A 472 30.78 11.69 4.94
C THR A 472 29.60 12.57 5.32
N GLU A 473 29.75 13.37 6.38
CA GLU A 473 28.73 14.34 6.82
C GLU A 473 29.19 15.78 6.55
N ALA A 474 28.30 16.62 6.07
CA ALA A 474 28.49 18.04 5.82
C ALA A 474 27.17 18.79 6.02
N ASP A 475 27.19 19.92 6.73
CA ASP A 475 26.04 20.80 6.96
C ASP A 475 24.76 20.09 7.46
N GLY A 476 24.95 19.06 8.28
CA GLY A 476 23.89 18.20 8.84
C GLY A 476 23.48 17.02 7.95
N LEU A 477 23.74 17.11 6.64
CA LEU A 477 23.48 16.06 5.67
C LEU A 477 24.60 15.01 5.66
N ARG A 478 24.30 13.80 5.12
CA ARG A 478 25.25 12.69 4.99
C ARG A 478 25.22 12.03 3.61
N LYS A 479 26.36 11.56 3.10
CA LYS A 479 26.48 10.73 1.88
C LYS A 479 27.19 9.40 2.22
N PRO A 480 26.68 8.23 1.80
CA PRO A 480 27.30 6.94 2.08
C PRO A 480 28.61 6.73 1.30
N GLU A 481 29.56 6.04 1.92
CA GLU A 481 30.82 5.60 1.31
C GLU A 481 30.84 4.07 1.17
N PHE A 482 30.81 3.58 -0.07
CA PHE A 482 30.68 2.15 -0.37
C PHE A 482 32.05 1.45 -0.51
N THR A 483 32.15 0.24 0.05
CA THR A 483 33.30 -0.65 -0.11
C THR A 483 32.85 -1.95 -0.78
N PHE A 484 33.60 -2.36 -1.81
CA PHE A 484 33.35 -3.56 -2.61
C PHE A 484 34.38 -4.65 -2.27
N GLU A 485 33.92 -5.85 -1.93
CA GLU A 485 34.75 -6.97 -1.45
C GLU A 485 35.84 -7.41 -2.45
N ARG A 486 35.58 -7.28 -3.75
CA ARG A 486 36.50 -7.65 -4.84
C ARG A 486 37.14 -6.46 -5.57
N GLY A 487 37.04 -5.27 -4.99
CA GLY A 487 37.36 -4.00 -5.66
C GLY A 487 36.12 -3.39 -6.32
N ALA A 488 36.13 -2.07 -6.50
CA ALA A 488 35.03 -1.35 -7.12
C ALA A 488 35.08 -1.48 -8.65
N PRO A 489 33.94 -1.53 -9.35
CA PRO A 489 33.85 -1.39 -10.80
C PRO A 489 34.31 0.02 -11.23
N ALA A 490 34.50 0.23 -12.54
CA ALA A 490 34.91 1.54 -13.07
C ALA A 490 33.87 2.65 -12.85
N ARG A 491 32.57 2.27 -12.84
CA ARG A 491 31.42 3.13 -12.50
C ARG A 491 30.39 2.32 -11.73
N PHE A 492 29.63 2.97 -10.84
CA PHE A 492 28.46 2.34 -10.20
C PHE A 492 27.33 3.33 -9.89
N SER A 493 26.14 2.79 -9.62
CA SER A 493 24.99 3.50 -9.06
C SER A 493 24.34 2.63 -7.98
N ALA A 494 24.25 3.15 -6.76
CA ALA A 494 23.77 2.43 -5.58
C ALA A 494 22.29 2.76 -5.32
N ARG A 495 21.42 1.74 -5.31
CA ARG A 495 19.95 1.93 -5.33
C ARG A 495 19.26 1.09 -4.28
N ILE A 496 18.73 1.73 -3.23
CA ILE A 496 17.94 1.09 -2.18
C ILE A 496 16.55 0.68 -2.71
N ALA A 497 16.04 -0.50 -2.33
CA ALA A 497 14.74 -0.96 -2.82
C ALA A 497 13.60 0.05 -2.51
N PRO A 498 12.82 0.52 -3.52
CA PRO A 498 11.70 1.44 -3.34
C PRO A 498 10.41 0.73 -2.86
N GLN A 499 9.35 1.50 -2.59
CA GLN A 499 8.02 0.96 -2.32
C GLN A 499 7.29 0.61 -3.61
N LEU A 500 6.37 -0.35 -3.56
CA LEU A 500 5.67 -0.89 -4.73
C LEU A 500 4.19 -0.45 -4.87
N VAL A 501 3.66 0.27 -3.89
CA VAL A 501 2.23 0.67 -3.86
C VAL A 501 1.85 1.63 -4.99
N GLY A 502 0.69 1.39 -5.60
CA GLY A 502 0.12 2.24 -6.65
C GLY A 502 0.78 2.15 -8.03
N MET A 503 1.71 1.21 -8.26
CA MET A 503 2.39 1.08 -9.56
C MET A 503 1.42 0.91 -10.75
N GLY A 504 0.31 0.16 -10.58
CA GLY A 504 -0.72 0.01 -11.63
C GLY A 504 -1.48 1.31 -11.96
N LEU A 505 -1.63 2.22 -11.00
CA LEU A 505 -2.23 3.54 -11.24
C LEU A 505 -1.28 4.45 -12.03
N LEU A 506 0.04 4.35 -11.78
CA LEU A 506 1.07 5.11 -12.52
C LEU A 506 1.26 4.59 -13.94
N GLU A 507 1.12 3.27 -14.13
CA GLU A 507 1.06 2.63 -15.45
C GLU A 507 -0.14 3.13 -16.26
N ALA A 508 -1.29 3.31 -15.58
CA ALA A 508 -2.54 3.75 -16.20
C ALA A 508 -2.60 5.24 -16.55
N ILE A 509 -1.64 6.10 -16.16
CA ILE A 509 -1.60 7.51 -16.59
C ILE A 509 -1.34 7.57 -18.11
N PRO A 510 -2.16 8.27 -18.92
CA PRO A 510 -1.89 8.42 -20.36
C PRO A 510 -0.53 9.07 -20.63
N GLU A 511 0.25 8.54 -21.59
CA GLU A 511 1.55 9.11 -21.95
C GLU A 511 1.47 10.59 -22.32
N SER A 512 0.38 10.98 -22.98
CA SER A 512 0.10 12.37 -23.37
C SER A 512 -0.11 13.32 -22.20
N ALA A 513 -0.46 12.83 -21.01
CA ALA A 513 -0.56 13.65 -19.80
C ALA A 513 0.83 13.95 -19.20
N ILE A 514 1.77 13.00 -19.30
CA ILE A 514 3.16 13.16 -18.83
C ILE A 514 3.98 13.98 -19.85
N LEU A 515 3.85 13.68 -21.14
CA LEU A 515 4.50 14.46 -22.21
C LEU A 515 4.02 15.92 -22.26
N ALA A 516 2.83 16.24 -21.73
CA ALA A 516 2.34 17.62 -21.62
C ALA A 516 2.98 18.43 -20.47
N LEU A 517 3.77 17.79 -19.60
CA LEU A 517 4.53 18.42 -18.52
C LEU A 517 6.03 18.58 -18.88
N ALA A 518 6.50 17.95 -19.96
CA ALA A 518 7.91 17.95 -20.32
C ALA A 518 8.35 19.28 -20.97
N ASP A 519 9.38 19.91 -20.41
CA ASP A 519 10.00 21.14 -20.93
C ASP A 519 11.53 20.99 -20.95
N GLU A 520 12.03 20.06 -21.79
CA GLU A 520 13.46 19.69 -21.92
C GLU A 520 14.42 20.87 -22.26
N ASN A 521 13.92 22.10 -22.41
CA ASN A 521 14.68 23.27 -22.84
C ASN A 521 14.43 24.51 -21.94
N ASP A 522 13.76 24.38 -20.79
CA ASP A 522 13.39 25.49 -19.89
C ASP A 522 12.73 26.65 -20.68
N THR A 523 11.71 26.32 -21.49
CA THR A 523 11.06 27.31 -22.37
C THR A 523 10.20 28.31 -21.61
N ASN A 524 9.82 27.98 -20.37
CA ASN A 524 9.10 28.88 -19.46
C ASN A 524 10.04 29.82 -18.66
N GLY A 525 11.30 29.44 -18.44
CA GLY A 525 12.31 30.21 -17.69
C GLY A 525 12.20 30.10 -16.17
N ASP A 526 11.63 29.02 -15.62
CA ASP A 526 11.58 28.73 -14.18
C ASP A 526 12.80 27.95 -13.66
N GLY A 527 13.61 27.38 -14.56
CA GLY A 527 14.84 26.65 -14.25
C GLY A 527 14.67 25.13 -14.10
N ILE A 528 13.50 24.59 -14.43
CA ILE A 528 13.20 23.16 -14.46
C ILE A 528 13.20 22.67 -15.92
N SER A 529 13.76 21.48 -16.18
CA SER A 529 14.00 20.94 -17.51
C SER A 529 13.43 19.53 -17.69
N GLY A 530 12.28 19.27 -17.04
CA GLY A 530 11.65 17.95 -16.89
C GLY A 530 11.57 17.17 -18.20
N ARG A 531 12.22 16.01 -18.23
CA ARG A 531 12.47 15.24 -19.47
C ARG A 531 11.83 13.86 -19.46
N ALA A 532 11.16 13.52 -20.56
CA ALA A 532 10.51 12.22 -20.70
C ALA A 532 11.47 11.17 -21.27
N GLN A 533 11.85 10.16 -20.47
CA GLN A 533 12.67 9.08 -21.00
C GLN A 533 11.89 8.22 -22.01
N LYS A 534 12.55 7.87 -23.11
CA LYS A 534 12.11 6.84 -24.05
C LYS A 534 12.81 5.52 -23.73
N VAL A 535 12.08 4.41 -23.79
CA VAL A 535 12.61 3.05 -23.58
C VAL A 535 12.08 2.11 -24.66
N ILE A 536 12.78 1.02 -24.93
CA ILE A 536 12.28 -0.04 -25.82
C ILE A 536 11.47 -1.04 -24.99
N ASP A 537 10.31 -1.42 -25.50
CA ASP A 537 9.53 -2.54 -25.00
C ASP A 537 10.14 -3.87 -25.49
N PRO A 538 10.56 -4.79 -24.60
CA PRO A 538 11.20 -6.04 -24.99
C PRO A 538 10.23 -7.04 -25.65
N GLU A 539 8.91 -6.90 -25.46
CA GLU A 539 7.91 -7.82 -26.01
C GLU A 539 7.45 -7.39 -27.42
N THR A 540 7.35 -6.08 -27.68
CA THR A 540 6.88 -5.54 -28.97
C THR A 540 7.98 -4.95 -29.85
N GLY A 541 9.09 -4.49 -29.26
CA GLY A 541 10.13 -3.70 -29.93
C GLY A 541 9.76 -2.22 -30.13
N ASP A 542 8.59 -1.77 -29.64
CA ASP A 542 8.14 -0.38 -29.76
C ASP A 542 8.94 0.57 -28.86
N LEU A 543 9.04 1.84 -29.28
CA LEU A 543 9.50 2.93 -28.42
C LEU A 543 8.36 3.41 -27.51
N ARG A 544 8.55 3.33 -26.20
CA ARG A 544 7.57 3.65 -25.15
C ARG A 544 8.06 4.75 -24.22
N LEU A 545 7.15 5.34 -23.45
CA LEU A 545 7.50 6.20 -22.30
C LEU A 545 8.08 5.33 -21.17
N GLY A 546 9.22 5.74 -20.62
CA GLY A 546 9.77 5.17 -19.39
C GLY A 546 9.02 5.66 -18.16
N ARG A 547 8.74 4.76 -17.20
CA ARG A 547 7.89 5.04 -16.02
C ARG A 547 8.46 4.54 -14.70
N PHE A 548 9.10 3.38 -14.68
CA PHE A 548 9.52 2.72 -13.43
C PHE A 548 11.05 2.62 -13.29
N GLY A 549 11.51 2.23 -12.10
CA GLY A 549 12.90 2.40 -11.68
C GLY A 549 13.25 3.84 -11.28
N TYR A 550 14.48 4.04 -10.81
CA TYR A 550 14.96 5.33 -10.34
C TYR A 550 15.25 6.34 -11.46
N LYS A 551 15.57 5.87 -12.67
CA LYS A 551 15.80 6.71 -13.86
C LYS A 551 14.83 6.37 -15.01
N ALA A 552 13.58 5.99 -14.70
CA ALA A 552 12.52 5.74 -15.69
C ALA A 552 12.90 4.71 -16.78
N THR A 553 13.52 3.58 -16.42
CA THR A 553 14.14 2.63 -17.37
C THR A 553 13.22 1.55 -17.91
N THR A 554 12.00 1.38 -17.39
CA THR A 554 11.01 0.42 -17.90
C THR A 554 9.63 1.08 -18.08
N ALA A 555 8.87 0.63 -19.09
CA ALA A 555 7.59 1.25 -19.50
C ALA A 555 6.35 0.74 -18.77
N SER A 556 6.39 -0.49 -18.28
CA SER A 556 5.24 -1.22 -17.70
C SER A 556 5.65 -1.93 -16.41
N VAL A 557 4.67 -2.23 -15.56
CA VAL A 557 4.86 -3.06 -14.36
C VAL A 557 5.31 -4.46 -14.76
N ARG A 558 4.83 -5.00 -15.88
CA ARG A 558 5.30 -6.28 -16.44
C ARG A 558 6.78 -6.26 -16.80
N HIS A 559 7.26 -5.22 -17.48
CA HIS A 559 8.69 -5.05 -17.77
C HIS A 559 9.49 -4.83 -16.47
N GLN A 560 9.01 -4.02 -15.52
CA GLN A 560 9.71 -3.80 -14.24
C GLN A 560 9.83 -5.08 -13.39
N VAL A 561 8.78 -5.91 -13.33
CA VAL A 561 8.78 -7.20 -12.63
C VAL A 561 9.69 -8.21 -13.33
N ALA A 562 9.64 -8.30 -14.67
CA ALA A 562 10.53 -9.16 -15.43
C ALA A 562 12.01 -8.75 -15.27
N LEU A 563 12.30 -7.45 -15.20
CA LEU A 563 13.65 -6.93 -15.01
C LEU A 563 14.18 -7.26 -13.61
N ALA A 564 13.38 -7.04 -12.55
CA ALA A 564 13.77 -7.40 -11.19
C ALA A 564 13.94 -8.92 -11.01
N LEU A 565 13.06 -9.73 -11.60
CA LEU A 565 13.23 -11.19 -11.66
C LEU A 565 14.57 -11.56 -12.30
N ASN A 566 14.90 -10.95 -13.45
CA ASN A 566 16.12 -11.23 -14.20
C ASN A 566 17.41 -10.76 -13.48
N THR A 567 17.51 -9.47 -13.11
CA THR A 567 18.76 -8.90 -12.57
C THR A 567 18.92 -9.03 -11.07
N ASP A 568 17.82 -9.12 -10.30
CA ASP A 568 17.90 -9.06 -8.84
C ASP A 568 17.69 -10.45 -8.22
N MET A 569 16.96 -11.35 -8.90
CA MET A 569 16.66 -12.73 -8.47
C MET A 569 17.24 -13.84 -9.38
N GLY A 570 17.78 -13.49 -10.56
CA GLY A 570 18.33 -14.46 -11.52
C GLY A 570 17.30 -15.34 -12.24
N VAL A 571 16.00 -15.02 -12.17
CA VAL A 571 14.88 -15.84 -12.66
C VAL A 571 14.48 -15.43 -14.08
N MET A 572 14.57 -16.32 -15.07
CA MET A 572 14.25 -15.98 -16.46
C MET A 572 12.75 -16.05 -16.79
N THR A 573 12.30 -15.16 -17.68
CA THR A 573 10.89 -14.99 -18.09
C THR A 573 10.76 -14.89 -19.61
N SER A 574 9.54 -15.02 -20.16
CA SER A 574 9.31 -14.79 -21.60
C SER A 574 9.68 -13.36 -22.06
N VAL A 575 9.54 -12.39 -21.16
CA VAL A 575 9.80 -10.95 -21.36
C VAL A 575 11.31 -10.67 -21.40
N LEU A 576 12.06 -11.26 -20.48
CA LEU A 576 13.53 -11.17 -20.41
C LEU A 576 14.12 -12.58 -20.23
N PRO A 577 14.34 -13.31 -21.33
CA PRO A 577 14.69 -14.73 -21.32
C PRO A 577 16.19 -15.01 -21.29
N THR A 578 17.05 -14.00 -21.12
CA THR A 578 18.52 -14.15 -21.10
C THR A 578 19.06 -13.47 -19.85
N PRO A 579 19.92 -14.13 -19.06
CA PRO A 579 20.44 -13.57 -17.81
C PRO A 579 21.37 -12.39 -18.08
N ASP A 580 21.39 -11.43 -17.14
CA ASP A 580 22.49 -10.47 -17.06
C ASP A 580 23.82 -11.22 -16.88
N CYS A 581 24.83 -10.81 -17.65
CA CYS A 581 26.08 -11.56 -17.79
C CYS A 581 27.14 -10.70 -18.50
N GLY A 582 28.28 -10.47 -17.85
CA GLY A 582 29.42 -9.78 -18.45
C GLY A 582 30.02 -10.54 -19.63
N SER A 583 30.65 -9.84 -20.58
CA SER A 583 31.21 -10.45 -21.80
C SER A 583 32.41 -11.38 -21.58
N GLU A 584 33.05 -11.31 -20.41
CA GLU A 584 34.09 -12.22 -19.92
C GLU A 584 33.58 -13.15 -18.80
N GLN A 585 32.34 -12.96 -18.33
CA GLN A 585 31.69 -13.79 -17.31
C GLN A 585 31.25 -15.13 -17.90
N ALA A 586 31.18 -16.17 -17.06
CA ALA A 586 30.75 -17.50 -17.45
C ALA A 586 30.00 -18.17 -16.30
N GLY A 587 28.94 -18.92 -16.62
CA GLY A 587 28.12 -19.61 -15.62
C GLY A 587 26.82 -18.90 -15.22
N CYS A 588 26.49 -17.76 -15.83
CA CYS A 588 25.32 -16.91 -15.54
C CYS A 588 23.93 -17.58 -15.67
N GLY A 589 23.84 -18.86 -16.05
CA GLY A 589 22.59 -19.60 -16.25
C GLY A 589 22.33 -19.96 -17.72
N ASN A 590 21.10 -20.39 -18.00
CA ASN A 590 20.62 -20.67 -19.35
C ASN A 590 19.63 -19.57 -19.79
N SER A 591 19.46 -19.37 -21.09
CA SER A 591 18.33 -18.59 -21.60
C SER A 591 17.07 -19.45 -21.70
N GLY A 592 15.90 -18.90 -21.36
CA GLY A 592 14.60 -19.57 -21.37
C GLY A 592 13.50 -18.77 -20.68
N SER A 593 12.37 -19.41 -20.38
CA SER A 593 11.37 -18.90 -19.42
C SER A 593 11.21 -19.94 -18.33
N GLU A 594 11.75 -19.64 -17.15
CA GLU A 594 11.82 -20.56 -16.00
C GLU A 594 10.62 -20.35 -15.07
N LEU A 595 10.13 -19.10 -15.00
CA LEU A 595 8.79 -18.78 -14.51
C LEU A 595 7.75 -18.99 -15.63
N SER A 596 6.53 -19.38 -15.25
CA SER A 596 5.40 -19.53 -16.18
C SER A 596 4.69 -18.19 -16.40
N GLU A 597 4.00 -18.04 -17.53
CA GLU A 597 3.20 -16.82 -17.80
C GLU A 597 2.05 -16.64 -16.81
N GLU A 598 1.50 -17.71 -16.25
CA GLU A 598 0.48 -17.63 -15.20
C GLU A 598 1.06 -17.01 -13.92
N HIS A 599 2.25 -17.46 -13.50
CA HIS A 599 2.92 -16.92 -12.31
C HIS A 599 3.42 -15.49 -12.53
N LEU A 600 3.98 -15.18 -13.70
CA LEU A 600 4.36 -13.81 -14.05
C LEU A 600 3.14 -12.88 -14.09
N SER A 601 2.03 -13.30 -14.70
CA SER A 601 0.78 -12.54 -14.76
C SER A 601 0.19 -12.31 -13.36
N ASN A 602 0.15 -13.34 -12.51
CA ASN A 602 -0.30 -13.22 -11.13
C ASN A 602 0.57 -12.26 -10.31
N LEU A 603 1.91 -12.37 -10.41
CA LEU A 603 2.85 -11.47 -9.73
C LEU A 603 2.72 -10.02 -10.20
N VAL A 604 2.54 -9.80 -11.51
CA VAL A 604 2.27 -8.46 -12.08
C VAL A 604 0.94 -7.92 -11.57
N LYS A 605 -0.13 -8.72 -11.55
CA LYS A 605 -1.43 -8.31 -10.98
C LYS A 605 -1.33 -7.96 -9.49
N TYR A 606 -0.57 -8.72 -8.71
CA TYR A 606 -0.31 -8.39 -7.30
C TYR A 606 0.28 -6.98 -7.17
N ILE A 607 1.37 -6.67 -7.88
CA ILE A 607 2.02 -5.35 -7.83
C ILE A 607 1.14 -4.22 -8.41
N GLN A 608 0.44 -4.47 -9.52
CA GLN A 608 -0.49 -3.48 -10.09
C GLN A 608 -1.61 -3.10 -9.12
N LEU A 609 -2.16 -4.06 -8.39
CA LEU A 609 -3.34 -3.91 -7.53
C LEU A 609 -3.00 -3.68 -6.03
N LEU A 610 -1.75 -3.37 -5.69
CA LEU A 610 -1.38 -2.91 -4.34
C LEU A 610 -2.03 -1.56 -4.05
N GLY A 611 -2.92 -1.54 -3.05
CA GLY A 611 -3.75 -0.39 -2.71
C GLY A 611 -2.95 0.79 -2.15
N VAL A 612 -3.26 1.99 -2.65
CA VAL A 612 -2.73 3.26 -2.12
C VAL A 612 -3.59 3.70 -0.93
N ARG A 613 -2.97 4.08 0.19
CA ARG A 613 -3.68 4.65 1.34
C ARG A 613 -4.19 6.06 1.00
N SER A 614 -5.37 6.39 1.50
CA SER A 614 -5.89 7.75 1.48
C SER A 614 -5.02 8.70 2.30
N GLN A 615 -5.04 9.99 1.95
CA GLN A 615 -4.40 11.04 2.73
C GLN A 615 -5.02 11.05 4.13
N ARG A 616 -4.17 11.15 5.15
CA ARG A 616 -4.58 11.22 6.55
C ARG A 616 -4.86 12.68 6.93
N ASP A 617 -5.75 12.87 7.89
CA ASP A 617 -5.91 14.13 8.64
C ASP A 617 -6.04 15.41 7.76
N TYR A 618 -6.63 15.26 6.57
CA TYR A 618 -6.81 16.28 5.52
C TYR A 618 -7.65 17.50 5.93
N ASN A 619 -8.30 17.46 7.10
CA ASN A 619 -9.02 18.57 7.71
C ASN A 619 -8.17 19.38 8.71
N ASP A 620 -6.94 18.95 9.02
CA ASP A 620 -6.05 19.62 9.95
C ASP A 620 -5.46 20.92 9.35
N ALA A 621 -5.51 22.00 10.12
CA ALA A 621 -5.13 23.32 9.64
C ALA A 621 -3.63 23.46 9.30
N GLN A 622 -2.75 22.65 9.91
CA GLN A 622 -1.34 22.60 9.54
C GLN A 622 -1.13 21.77 8.27
N VAL A 623 -1.85 20.66 8.07
CA VAL A 623 -1.79 19.87 6.83
C VAL A 623 -2.26 20.70 5.63
N ILE A 624 -3.34 21.46 5.80
CA ILE A 624 -3.84 22.40 4.77
C ILE A 624 -2.83 23.53 4.49
N ARG A 625 -2.17 24.06 5.53
CA ARG A 625 -1.10 25.07 5.38
C ARG A 625 0.12 24.49 4.65
N GLY A 626 0.58 23.30 5.03
CA GLY A 626 1.68 22.58 4.41
C GLY A 626 1.46 22.32 2.92
N LYS A 627 0.25 21.88 2.54
CA LYS A 627 -0.12 21.74 1.13
C LYS A 627 -0.05 23.06 0.36
N SER A 628 -0.50 24.17 0.97
CA SER A 628 -0.37 25.50 0.36
C SER A 628 1.10 25.95 0.24
N LEU A 629 1.94 25.60 1.23
CA LEU A 629 3.37 25.91 1.21
C LEU A 629 4.07 25.13 0.09
N PHE A 630 3.83 23.82 -0.01
CA PHE A 630 4.37 22.90 -1.03
C PHE A 630 4.22 23.44 -2.46
N THR A 631 3.04 23.98 -2.80
CA THR A 631 2.84 24.64 -4.10
C THR A 631 3.56 25.99 -4.19
N SER A 632 3.51 26.80 -3.12
CA SER A 632 4.06 28.17 -3.15
C SER A 632 5.60 28.26 -3.17
N ILE A 633 6.31 27.23 -2.68
CA ILE A 633 7.79 27.20 -2.63
C ILE A 633 8.42 26.46 -3.83
N GLY A 634 7.61 25.89 -4.73
CA GLY A 634 8.07 25.29 -5.99
C GLY A 634 8.01 23.76 -6.07
N CYS A 635 7.85 23.03 -4.95
CA CYS A 635 7.89 21.56 -4.93
C CYS A 635 6.91 20.92 -5.93
N ALA A 636 5.73 21.51 -6.09
CA ALA A 636 4.68 21.02 -6.98
C ALA A 636 4.99 21.11 -8.49
N ALA A 637 6.10 21.73 -8.91
CA ALA A 637 6.50 21.81 -10.30
C ALA A 637 6.93 20.44 -10.86
N CYS A 638 7.80 19.72 -10.15
CA CYS A 638 8.12 18.31 -10.45
C CYS A 638 7.09 17.37 -9.79
N HIS A 639 6.75 17.61 -8.52
CA HIS A 639 5.78 16.78 -7.79
C HIS A 639 4.33 17.16 -8.12
N THR A 640 3.98 17.08 -9.40
CA THR A 640 2.64 17.37 -9.94
C THR A 640 1.56 16.61 -9.18
N GLU A 641 0.62 17.35 -8.57
CA GLU A 641 -0.33 16.78 -7.62
C GLU A 641 -1.20 15.68 -8.22
N THR A 642 -1.83 15.93 -9.38
CA THR A 642 -3.00 15.18 -9.86
C THR A 642 -2.85 14.68 -11.29
N PHE A 643 -3.28 13.44 -11.54
CA PHE A 643 -3.54 12.92 -12.88
C PHE A 643 -4.96 12.34 -12.99
N THR A 644 -5.42 12.14 -14.23
CA THR A 644 -6.55 11.25 -14.54
C THR A 644 -6.03 10.04 -15.32
N THR A 645 -6.31 8.83 -14.86
CA THR A 645 -5.88 7.60 -15.54
C THR A 645 -6.71 7.31 -16.81
N SER A 646 -6.12 6.55 -17.71
CA SER A 646 -6.66 6.25 -19.04
C SER A 646 -7.99 5.51 -18.98
N ALA A 647 -8.87 5.81 -19.96
CA ALA A 647 -10.05 5.01 -20.24
C ALA A 647 -9.72 3.62 -20.80
N TYR A 648 -8.46 3.39 -21.19
CA TYR A 648 -7.98 2.18 -21.87
C TYR A 648 -7.15 1.24 -20.99
N ALA A 649 -6.85 1.59 -19.74
CA ALA A 649 -6.10 0.70 -18.85
C ALA A 649 -6.85 -0.65 -18.66
N PRO A 650 -6.18 -1.81 -18.68
CA PRO A 650 -6.84 -3.11 -18.77
C PRO A 650 -7.63 -3.48 -17.49
N LEU A 651 -7.09 -3.15 -16.32
CA LEU A 651 -7.72 -3.35 -15.01
C LEU A 651 -8.83 -2.31 -14.77
N ALA A 652 -9.98 -2.73 -14.25
CA ALA A 652 -11.15 -1.87 -14.07
C ALA A 652 -10.97 -0.83 -12.94
N GLU A 653 -10.27 -1.25 -11.89
CA GLU A 653 -9.80 -0.47 -10.74
C GLU A 653 -8.94 0.73 -11.16
N MET A 654 -8.21 0.57 -12.27
CA MET A 654 -7.18 1.50 -12.71
C MET A 654 -7.68 2.48 -13.79
N ARG A 655 -8.91 2.32 -14.29
CA ARG A 655 -9.47 3.18 -15.35
C ARG A 655 -10.19 4.42 -14.82
N ASN A 656 -10.02 5.53 -15.54
CA ASN A 656 -10.73 6.81 -15.32
C ASN A 656 -10.66 7.33 -13.86
N GLN A 657 -9.59 7.01 -13.13
CA GLN A 657 -9.37 7.44 -11.76
C GLN A 657 -8.75 8.83 -11.75
N VAL A 658 -9.32 9.75 -10.98
CA VAL A 658 -8.59 10.95 -10.56
C VAL A 658 -7.71 10.54 -9.39
N ILE A 659 -6.40 10.65 -9.55
CA ILE A 659 -5.39 10.19 -8.59
C ILE A 659 -4.49 11.34 -8.17
N HIS A 660 -3.92 11.27 -6.96
CA HIS A 660 -3.04 12.29 -6.41
C HIS A 660 -1.66 11.71 -6.04
N PRO A 661 -0.79 11.39 -7.01
CA PRO A 661 0.49 10.72 -6.75
C PRO A 661 1.64 11.67 -6.37
N TYR A 662 1.50 12.99 -6.60
CA TYR A 662 2.55 13.99 -6.40
C TYR A 662 3.87 13.66 -7.12
N THR A 663 3.79 13.52 -8.45
CA THR A 663 4.90 13.25 -9.38
C THR A 663 4.41 13.54 -10.79
N ASP A 664 5.31 13.98 -11.67
CA ASP A 664 5.14 14.06 -13.12
C ASP A 664 5.64 12.82 -13.88
N LEU A 665 6.39 11.94 -13.21
CA LEU A 665 7.16 10.81 -13.75
C LEU A 665 8.29 11.20 -14.73
N LEU A 666 8.72 12.46 -14.75
CA LEU A 666 9.81 12.97 -15.59
C LEU A 666 11.18 12.83 -14.91
N LEU A 667 12.25 12.95 -15.71
CA LEU A 667 13.65 13.08 -15.26
C LEU A 667 14.00 14.54 -14.97
N HIS A 668 14.72 14.78 -13.88
CA HIS A 668 15.27 16.09 -13.50
C HIS A 668 16.71 15.97 -13.03
N ASP A 669 17.57 16.93 -13.37
CA ASP A 669 18.93 17.06 -12.81
C ASP A 669 18.84 17.51 -11.35
N MET A 670 19.18 16.60 -10.43
CA MET A 670 19.16 16.85 -8.98
C MET A 670 20.52 17.34 -8.43
N GLY A 671 21.41 17.78 -9.32
CA GLY A 671 22.71 18.36 -9.02
C GLY A 671 23.80 17.36 -8.64
N PRO A 672 25.07 17.83 -8.56
CA PRO A 672 26.23 16.98 -8.26
C PRO A 672 26.22 16.37 -6.85
N GLY A 673 25.36 16.85 -5.94
CA GLY A 673 25.14 16.22 -4.64
C GLY A 673 24.50 14.84 -4.78
N LEU A 674 23.49 14.72 -5.66
CA LEU A 674 22.73 13.50 -5.90
C LEU A 674 23.14 12.73 -7.16
N ALA A 675 24.13 13.19 -7.91
CA ALA A 675 24.64 12.46 -9.07
C ALA A 675 25.30 11.12 -8.71
N ASP A 676 25.12 10.14 -9.60
CA ASP A 676 25.88 8.89 -9.71
C ASP A 676 26.77 8.90 -10.98
N ASP A 677 27.57 7.85 -11.19
CA ASP A 677 28.52 7.75 -12.31
C ASP A 677 27.95 7.02 -13.56
N ILE A 678 26.65 6.65 -13.56
CA ILE A 678 26.02 5.81 -14.59
C ILE A 678 24.85 6.52 -15.27
N SER A 679 24.99 6.71 -16.58
CA SER A 679 23.87 7.00 -17.48
C SER A 679 23.06 5.73 -17.78
N GLU A 680 21.74 5.85 -17.86
CA GLU A 680 20.85 4.76 -18.30
C GLU A 680 19.89 5.29 -19.36
N GLY A 681 19.87 4.67 -20.55
CA GLY A 681 19.03 5.13 -21.65
C GLY A 681 19.44 6.52 -22.13
N GLU A 682 18.63 7.52 -21.81
CA GLU A 682 18.94 8.93 -22.08
C GLU A 682 19.24 9.74 -20.81
N ALA A 683 18.97 9.20 -19.62
CA ALA A 683 19.25 9.83 -18.34
C ALA A 683 20.76 9.90 -18.05
N SER A 684 21.25 11.08 -17.68
CA SER A 684 22.61 11.31 -17.21
C SER A 684 22.83 10.83 -15.76
N GLY A 685 24.05 11.02 -15.23
CA GLY A 685 24.40 10.67 -13.84
C GLY A 685 23.62 11.45 -12.78
N SER A 686 23.31 12.73 -13.05
CA SER A 686 22.56 13.64 -12.16
C SER A 686 21.03 13.54 -12.30
N GLU A 687 20.53 12.92 -13.37
CA GLU A 687 19.09 12.83 -13.63
C GLU A 687 18.40 11.69 -12.88
N TRP A 688 17.30 12.02 -12.22
CA TRP A 688 16.46 11.08 -11.49
C TRP A 688 14.98 11.28 -11.83
N ARG A 689 14.22 10.19 -11.82
CA ARG A 689 12.77 10.22 -12.05
C ARG A 689 12.03 10.65 -10.78
N THR A 690 11.21 11.70 -10.84
CA THR A 690 10.41 12.21 -9.71
C THR A 690 9.63 11.08 -9.02
N PRO A 691 9.91 10.72 -7.75
CA PRO A 691 9.16 9.65 -7.07
C PRO A 691 7.76 10.15 -6.67
N PRO A 692 6.72 9.29 -6.71
CA PRO A 692 5.42 9.61 -6.11
C PRO A 692 5.57 9.78 -4.59
N LEU A 693 4.88 10.75 -4.01
CA LEU A 693 4.91 11.02 -2.57
C LEU A 693 3.78 10.33 -1.79
N TRP A 694 2.88 9.60 -2.43
CA TRP A 694 1.84 8.86 -1.72
C TRP A 694 2.43 7.82 -0.75
N GLY A 695 1.89 7.74 0.47
CA GLY A 695 2.45 6.89 1.52
C GLY A 695 3.83 7.30 2.06
N ILE A 696 4.42 8.44 1.68
CA ILE A 696 5.78 8.81 2.15
C ILE A 696 5.84 8.98 3.68
N GLY A 697 4.73 9.40 4.30
CA GLY A 697 4.59 9.44 5.77
C GLY A 697 4.39 8.07 6.42
N LEU A 698 3.98 7.05 5.64
CA LEU A 698 3.79 5.67 6.12
C LEU A 698 5.05 4.82 5.96
N SER A 699 5.88 5.10 4.94
CA SER A 699 7.06 4.30 4.63
C SER A 699 7.99 4.04 5.83
N PRO A 700 8.25 5.00 6.76
CA PRO A 700 9.11 4.71 7.91
C PRO A 700 8.58 3.58 8.80
N CYS A 701 7.26 3.49 9.02
CA CYS A 701 6.65 2.43 9.81
C CYS A 701 6.62 1.08 9.07
N VAL A 702 6.35 1.08 7.76
CA VAL A 702 6.42 -0.14 6.95
C VAL A 702 7.86 -0.69 6.88
N THR A 703 8.85 0.19 6.69
CA THR A 703 10.27 -0.16 6.60
C THR A 703 10.87 -0.60 7.94
N GLY A 704 10.45 0.01 9.05
CA GLY A 704 10.98 -0.24 10.39
C GLY A 704 10.18 -1.22 11.26
N GLY A 705 8.93 -1.52 10.90
CA GLY A 705 8.06 -2.45 11.62
C GLY A 705 7.43 -1.88 12.90
N VAL A 706 7.05 -2.80 13.78
CA VAL A 706 6.45 -2.52 15.09
C VAL A 706 7.19 -3.22 16.24
N ALA A 707 7.02 -2.70 17.46
CA ALA A 707 7.41 -3.34 18.70
C ALA A 707 6.27 -3.29 19.73
N GLY A 708 6.36 -4.14 20.76
CA GLY A 708 5.31 -4.32 21.78
C GLY A 708 4.53 -5.63 21.59
N PRO A 709 3.60 -5.96 22.49
CA PRO A 709 2.73 -7.13 22.36
C PRO A 709 1.52 -6.83 21.46
N ARG A 710 1.21 -7.71 20.52
CA ARG A 710 0.02 -7.61 19.66
C ARG A 710 -1.28 -7.60 20.48
N GLY A 711 -2.08 -6.55 20.31
CA GLY A 711 -3.34 -6.35 21.03
C GLY A 711 -3.15 -6.15 22.54
N GLY A 712 -4.17 -6.51 23.34
CA GLY A 712 -4.00 -6.75 24.78
C GLY A 712 -4.90 -5.96 25.74
N SER A 713 -5.67 -4.98 25.26
CA SER A 713 -6.76 -4.37 26.03
C SER A 713 -8.06 -5.17 25.85
N ALA A 714 -8.78 -5.42 26.94
CA ALA A 714 -10.08 -6.10 26.90
C ALA A 714 -11.20 -5.20 26.37
N ASP A 715 -11.11 -3.89 26.64
CA ASP A 715 -12.02 -2.85 26.19
C ASP A 715 -11.23 -1.54 25.96
N GLY A 716 -11.07 -1.11 24.69
CA GLY A 716 -10.66 0.25 24.32
C GLY A 716 -9.17 0.50 24.01
N VAL A 717 -8.93 1.68 23.41
CA VAL A 717 -7.69 2.15 22.73
C VAL A 717 -7.11 1.17 21.70
N ASP A 718 -6.02 1.57 21.03
CA ASP A 718 -5.24 0.71 20.14
C ASP A 718 -4.52 -0.39 20.97
N GLY A 719 -4.13 -1.47 20.31
CA GLY A 719 -3.38 -2.56 20.96
C GLY A 719 -1.94 -2.17 21.33
N GLY A 720 -1.19 -3.15 21.87
CA GLY A 720 0.16 -2.91 22.41
C GLY A 720 1.29 -2.78 21.39
N GLU A 721 1.08 -3.07 20.10
CA GLU A 721 2.07 -2.79 19.05
C GLU A 721 2.10 -1.31 18.70
N TYR A 722 3.31 -0.74 18.61
CA TYR A 722 3.57 0.62 18.17
C TYR A 722 4.68 0.63 17.10
N CYS A 723 4.61 1.59 16.17
CA CYS A 723 5.58 1.73 15.10
C CYS A 723 7.01 2.02 15.63
N THR A 724 8.00 1.33 15.05
CA THR A 724 9.43 1.60 15.24
C THR A 724 10.01 2.14 13.94
N PRO A 725 9.87 3.46 13.66
CA PRO A 725 10.07 3.98 12.32
C PRO A 725 11.54 3.95 11.87
N HIS A 726 11.78 3.53 10.63
CA HIS A 726 13.07 3.61 9.97
C HIS A 726 12.95 4.28 8.60
N ALA A 727 13.26 5.58 8.53
CA ALA A 727 13.37 6.32 7.28
C ALA A 727 14.68 6.01 6.52
N SER A 728 14.65 6.15 5.20
CA SER A 728 15.78 5.85 4.30
C SER A 728 15.63 6.57 2.95
N TYR A 729 15.30 7.86 2.96
CA TYR A 729 14.85 8.57 1.76
C TYR A 729 15.96 8.75 0.70
N LEU A 730 15.55 9.10 -0.52
CA LEU A 730 16.38 9.23 -1.73
C LEU A 730 16.89 7.87 -2.28
N HIS A 731 17.63 7.90 -3.39
CA HIS A 731 18.00 6.69 -4.15
C HIS A 731 18.99 5.77 -3.40
N ASP A 732 19.85 6.32 -2.55
CA ASP A 732 20.89 5.62 -1.79
C ASP A 732 20.62 5.65 -0.27
N GLY A 733 19.36 5.81 0.14
CA GLY A 733 18.96 5.74 1.54
C GLY A 733 19.53 6.83 2.45
N ARG A 734 20.21 7.85 1.92
CA ARG A 734 21.05 8.75 2.71
C ARG A 734 20.26 9.60 3.70
N ALA A 735 19.07 10.07 3.33
CA ALA A 735 18.30 11.02 4.14
C ALA A 735 17.51 10.31 5.26
N ARG A 736 17.75 10.74 6.51
CA ARG A 736 17.17 10.22 7.75
C ARG A 736 15.80 10.82 8.08
N THR A 737 15.48 11.99 7.52
CA THR A 737 14.20 12.69 7.71
C THR A 737 13.71 13.26 6.39
N LEU A 738 12.48 13.80 6.39
CA LEU A 738 11.92 14.51 5.23
C LEU A 738 12.64 15.86 5.00
N ASP A 739 13.07 16.53 6.07
CA ASP A 739 13.87 17.76 6.02
C ASP A 739 15.21 17.49 5.32
N GLU A 740 15.94 16.43 5.73
CA GLU A 740 17.17 16.02 5.03
C GLU A 740 16.90 15.67 3.56
N ALA A 741 15.76 15.05 3.26
CA ALA A 741 15.40 14.73 1.88
C ALA A 741 15.17 16.00 1.04
N ILE A 742 14.49 17.01 1.58
CA ILE A 742 14.28 18.31 0.93
C ILE A 742 15.61 19.04 0.73
N LEU A 743 16.43 19.16 1.78
CA LEU A 743 17.73 19.86 1.76
C LEU A 743 18.76 19.21 0.81
N TRP A 744 18.58 17.93 0.45
CA TRP A 744 19.39 17.26 -0.58
C TRP A 744 19.03 17.65 -2.03
N HIS A 745 17.93 18.38 -2.28
CA HIS A 745 17.53 18.77 -3.64
C HIS A 745 18.45 19.87 -4.19
N GLY A 746 19.50 19.46 -4.91
CA GLY A 746 20.29 20.35 -5.76
C GLY A 746 19.71 20.47 -7.18
N GLY A 747 20.48 21.07 -8.08
CA GLY A 747 20.11 21.19 -9.50
C GLY A 747 18.83 21.98 -9.70
N GLU A 748 17.89 21.43 -10.46
CA GLU A 748 16.55 22.00 -10.70
C GLU A 748 15.78 22.19 -9.37
N GLY A 749 15.96 21.28 -8.41
CA GLY A 749 15.32 21.35 -7.10
C GLY A 749 15.89 22.41 -6.14
N GLN A 750 17.04 23.01 -6.46
CA GLN A 750 17.79 23.91 -5.55
C GLN A 750 16.97 25.15 -5.13
N ALA A 751 16.13 25.68 -6.02
CA ALA A 751 15.27 26.82 -5.72
C ALA A 751 14.22 26.47 -4.65
N SER A 752 13.64 25.26 -4.72
CA SER A 752 12.67 24.76 -3.75
C SER A 752 13.32 24.44 -2.40
N ALA A 753 14.52 23.85 -2.40
CA ALA A 753 15.29 23.60 -1.18
C ALA A 753 15.59 24.91 -0.43
N THR A 754 16.11 25.92 -1.13
CA THR A 754 16.40 27.22 -0.51
C THR A 754 15.15 28.04 -0.18
N ALA A 755 14.03 27.83 -0.89
CA ALA A 755 12.75 28.39 -0.47
C ALA A 755 12.22 27.74 0.83
N TYR A 756 12.48 26.44 1.05
CA TYR A 756 12.21 25.75 2.32
C TYR A 756 13.10 26.28 3.46
N GLU A 757 14.42 26.42 3.25
CA GLU A 757 15.38 27.01 4.23
C GLU A 757 15.05 28.45 4.66
N ASN A 758 14.16 29.14 3.95
CA ASN A 758 13.72 30.52 4.25
C ASN A 758 12.29 30.59 4.83
N LEU A 759 11.69 29.44 5.17
CA LEU A 759 10.44 29.38 5.92
C LEU A 759 10.65 29.76 7.40
N SER A 760 9.56 29.76 8.18
CA SER A 760 9.63 29.75 9.64
C SER A 760 9.52 28.32 10.14
N ASP A 761 10.01 28.03 11.35
CA ASP A 761 9.92 26.72 12.01
C ASP A 761 8.47 26.15 11.94
N THR A 762 7.47 27.03 12.09
CA THR A 762 6.03 26.68 12.05
C THR A 762 5.49 26.43 10.63
N ASP A 763 6.16 26.93 9.60
CA ASP A 763 5.87 26.64 8.19
C ASP A 763 6.62 25.38 7.72
N GLU A 764 7.85 25.15 8.19
CA GLU A 764 8.57 23.88 8.02
C GLU A 764 7.78 22.74 8.65
N ASP A 765 7.41 22.84 9.94
CA ASP A 765 6.51 21.91 10.66
C ASP A 765 5.24 21.61 9.86
N ALA A 766 4.62 22.64 9.26
CA ALA A 766 3.39 22.49 8.48
C ALA A 766 3.63 21.71 7.18
N LEU A 767 4.72 22.00 6.46
CA LEU A 767 5.09 21.29 5.25
C LEU A 767 5.44 19.82 5.53
N ILE A 768 6.24 19.55 6.56
CA ILE A 768 6.59 18.19 6.98
C ILE A 768 5.32 17.43 7.37
N LYS A 769 4.45 18.00 8.21
CA LYS A 769 3.17 17.37 8.59
C LYS A 769 2.23 17.13 7.40
N PHE A 770 2.30 17.95 6.34
CA PHE A 770 1.60 17.65 5.08
C PHE A 770 2.20 16.43 4.37
N LEU A 771 3.53 16.32 4.26
CA LEU A 771 4.19 15.14 3.68
C LEU A 771 3.94 13.87 4.52
N GLU A 772 3.96 13.99 5.85
CA GLU A 772 3.57 12.92 6.79
C GLU A 772 2.11 12.50 6.68
N SER A 773 1.25 13.32 6.06
CA SER A 773 -0.16 13.00 5.81
C SER A 773 -0.40 12.15 4.55
N LEU A 774 0.57 12.07 3.64
CA LEU A 774 0.51 11.30 2.38
C LEU A 774 0.84 9.83 2.60
#